data_AF-R6D9T1-F1
#
_entry.id   AF-R6D9T1-F1
#
_cell.length_a   1.000
_cell.length_b   1.000
_cell.length_c   1.000
_cell.angle_alpha   90.00
_cell.angle_beta   90.00
_cell.angle_gamma   90.00
#
_symmetry.space_group_name_H-M   'P 1'
#
loop_
_entity.id
_entity.type
_entity.pdbx_description
1 polymer ?
#
loop_
_entity_poly.entity_id
_entity_poly.type
_entity_poly.pdbx_seq_one_letter_code
_entity_poly.pdbx_strand_id
1 'polypeptide(L)'
;MKDALKHIKSFLLFCVACIMTVVAVACGSDSPVVDEPGPSPSIPDKWITIDTAQQNFTYEGGTVQLAATLGTGVSASQVEISYTGDGEDWLTATLQSGKLTIVCEHSYTEKNRTASITLKIDDKHRCGIPVTQTAAPTSSDTKIKVVGGMADSENVSSSESDNHPFSYSYDGDKNNFFNSKFGKVTYPFHMTYELENGHTLNYIVYTPRSSWNFYGTFNKFSVEVSTTDAPDTFTKIGDYDRGEGYNTKPMEIQVPNGIQNVKKVRFVITKAYEDRVSCSEMEFFEASSHRFEMTSIFADAMGMKLKDGFTEKQIKQIPNDYIKQLGLALLAGNYDSSFRFADYRPYQEPSIMAAINKTGKYSLRDNPTGIYAVAGETLSVFVGKIYQGGNIQMLIQDLTDGYNNFKTYDLKEGYNEITVSIGGLIYILNHTSDDIPLLLDNATAAQKKLIADKTVQIHFCAGKVQGYFDIQKNTADDWKKMLDNAKYKDIDVLGKYAHITWDVAHFRSNNTDIIKTVENFDKLVYEEENFQGLVKYNKMFNNRMHLCVDYATKSPNATDYRTVYNAGDYYSEPFCNTSKFVSRCWGPAHEVGHVNQTRPGLKWAGLTEVTNNIQSLNIQEVFGAPCKLFNDGCTVNGIKYNTIFDGAYAYFVEGKKPHCSGNGVFETQLVPFWQLKLYMVDVLGKKDFYKDLYEYFRTHKSPSDNGANQGMNQLDFVRQVCDLAQLDFTSFFSSWGFLTPVNVTLNDYGNKQFIITGEDVAALIKEISAKKYKAVPSNLYKITTNNLNDYK
;
A
#
# COMPACT_ATOMS: atom_id res chain seq x y z
N MET A 1 4.30 -16.67 -40.18
CA MET A 1 2.82 -16.83 -40.20
C MET A 1 2.29 -17.89 -41.19
N LYS A 2 3.14 -18.74 -41.79
CA LYS A 2 2.70 -19.95 -42.55
C LYS A 2 3.14 -21.28 -41.92
N ASP A 3 3.91 -21.25 -40.83
CA ASP A 3 4.33 -22.46 -40.09
C ASP A 3 3.58 -22.68 -38.75
N ALA A 4 2.64 -21.81 -38.39
CA ALA A 4 1.79 -21.97 -37.21
C ALA A 4 0.52 -22.81 -37.46
N LEU A 5 0.23 -23.19 -38.72
CA LEU A 5 -0.97 -23.96 -39.08
C LEU A 5 -0.77 -25.48 -39.09
N LYS A 6 0.45 -25.98 -38.87
CA LYS A 6 0.76 -27.42 -38.93
C LYS A 6 0.59 -28.17 -37.60
N HIS A 7 0.51 -27.46 -36.46
CA HIS A 7 0.38 -28.08 -35.14
C HIS A 7 -1.05 -28.14 -34.58
N ILE A 8 -2.04 -27.53 -35.25
CA ILE A 8 -3.45 -27.58 -34.82
C ILE A 8 -4.16 -28.86 -35.29
N LYS A 9 -3.60 -29.59 -36.27
CA LYS A 9 -4.18 -30.85 -36.76
C LYS A 9 -3.74 -32.11 -35.98
N SER A 10 -2.77 -32.02 -35.08
CA SER A 10 -2.32 -33.17 -34.28
C SER A 10 -2.93 -33.23 -32.87
N PHE A 11 -3.61 -32.18 -32.41
CA PHE A 11 -4.27 -32.17 -31.10
C PHE A 11 -5.74 -32.62 -31.18
N LEU A 12 -6.41 -32.43 -32.34
CA LEU A 12 -7.79 -32.91 -32.55
C LEU A 12 -7.89 -34.43 -32.81
N LEU A 13 -6.77 -35.14 -33.01
CA LEU A 13 -6.77 -36.59 -33.21
C LEU A 13 -6.54 -37.40 -31.93
N PHE A 14 -6.29 -36.75 -30.78
CA PHE A 14 -5.98 -37.42 -29.52
C PHE A 14 -7.19 -37.57 -28.57
N CYS A 15 -8.31 -36.90 -28.83
CA CYS A 15 -9.51 -36.98 -27.99
C CYS A 15 -10.56 -38.02 -28.44
N VAL A 16 -10.27 -38.86 -29.45
CA VAL A 16 -11.20 -39.91 -29.92
C VAL A 16 -10.69 -41.33 -29.59
N ALA A 17 -9.55 -41.47 -28.92
CA ALA A 17 -8.90 -42.77 -28.69
C ALA A 17 -8.94 -43.26 -27.22
N CYS A 18 -10.04 -43.03 -26.51
CA CYS A 18 -10.32 -43.67 -25.22
C CYS A 18 -11.80 -44.03 -25.13
N ILE A 19 -12.17 -45.14 -25.76
CA ILE A 19 -13.17 -46.15 -25.38
C ILE A 19 -13.28 -47.06 -26.59
N MET A 20 -12.74 -48.27 -26.49
CA MET A 20 -13.18 -49.50 -27.17
C MET A 20 -12.05 -50.53 -27.03
N THR A 21 -12.23 -51.44 -26.09
CA THR A 21 -11.54 -52.73 -26.09
C THR A 21 -12.60 -53.78 -25.81
N VAL A 22 -13.14 -54.39 -26.87
CA VAL A 22 -13.76 -55.71 -26.77
C VAL A 22 -13.21 -56.55 -27.92
N VAL A 23 -12.77 -57.73 -27.53
CA VAL A 23 -12.02 -58.74 -28.26
C VAL A 23 -12.84 -59.30 -29.45
N ALA A 24 -12.20 -59.46 -30.60
CA ALA A 24 -12.67 -60.29 -31.70
C ALA A 24 -11.70 -61.48 -31.88
N VAL A 25 -12.22 -62.70 -31.74
CA VAL A 25 -11.63 -63.92 -32.33
C VAL A 25 -12.70 -64.50 -33.26
N ALA A 26 -12.22 -64.89 -34.44
CA ALA A 26 -12.98 -65.27 -35.62
C ALA A 26 -13.71 -66.63 -35.50
N CYS A 27 -14.83 -66.76 -36.22
CA CYS A 27 -15.01 -67.63 -37.40
C CYS A 27 -16.48 -67.99 -37.66
N GLY A 28 -16.85 -68.06 -38.94
CA GLY A 28 -17.79 -69.08 -39.41
C GLY A 28 -19.22 -68.60 -39.69
N SER A 29 -19.54 -68.63 -40.97
CA SER A 29 -20.88 -68.57 -41.57
C SER A 29 -21.89 -69.52 -40.91
N ASP A 30 -23.04 -69.00 -40.52
CA ASP A 30 -24.37 -69.45 -40.95
C ASP A 30 -25.42 -68.58 -40.26
N SER A 31 -26.34 -68.03 -41.04
CA SER A 31 -27.45 -67.21 -40.53
C SER A 31 -28.37 -68.03 -39.62
N PRO A 32 -28.75 -67.50 -38.45
CA PRO A 32 -30.09 -67.67 -37.93
C PRO A 32 -30.87 -66.37 -38.06
N VAL A 33 -32.15 -66.53 -38.37
CA VAL A 33 -33.19 -65.50 -38.36
C VAL A 33 -33.07 -64.67 -37.07
N VAL A 34 -32.82 -63.37 -37.22
CA VAL A 34 -33.00 -62.40 -36.13
C VAL A 34 -34.38 -61.81 -36.35
N ASP A 35 -35.29 -62.08 -35.42
CA ASP A 35 -36.59 -61.42 -35.33
C ASP A 35 -36.42 -59.89 -35.46
N GLU A 36 -37.29 -59.27 -36.26
CA GLU A 36 -37.39 -57.81 -36.31
C GLU A 36 -37.51 -57.26 -34.87
N PRO A 37 -36.81 -56.18 -34.51
CA PRO A 37 -37.12 -55.47 -33.28
C PRO A 37 -38.55 -54.97 -33.44
N GLY A 38 -39.47 -55.56 -32.67
CA GLY A 38 -40.84 -55.07 -32.57
C GLY A 38 -40.86 -53.56 -32.33
N PRO A 39 -41.93 -52.86 -32.73
CA PRO A 39 -42.01 -51.41 -32.63
C PRO A 39 -41.65 -50.96 -31.21
N SER A 40 -40.71 -50.02 -31.08
CA SER A 40 -40.44 -49.36 -29.81
C SER A 40 -41.78 -48.87 -29.25
N PRO A 41 -42.13 -49.19 -27.99
CA PRO A 41 -43.43 -48.85 -27.45
C PRO A 41 -43.68 -47.35 -27.61
N SER A 42 -44.76 -46.98 -28.31
CA SER A 42 -45.12 -45.57 -28.51
C SER A 42 -45.36 -44.92 -27.15
N ILE A 43 -44.64 -43.83 -26.84
CA ILE A 43 -44.82 -43.07 -25.61
C ILE A 43 -46.28 -42.59 -25.55
N PRO A 44 -47.02 -42.85 -24.46
CA PRO A 44 -48.42 -42.47 -24.37
C PRO A 44 -48.57 -40.95 -24.18
N ASP A 45 -49.65 -40.35 -24.70
CA ASP A 45 -49.93 -38.91 -24.52
C ASP A 45 -49.93 -38.48 -23.03
N LYS A 46 -50.40 -39.37 -22.14
CA LYS A 46 -50.30 -39.21 -20.67
C LYS A 46 -49.05 -39.89 -20.11
N TRP A 47 -47.89 -39.52 -20.63
CA TRP A 47 -46.58 -40.08 -20.24
C TRP A 47 -46.21 -39.78 -18.78
N ILE A 48 -46.70 -38.68 -18.21
CA ILE A 48 -46.58 -38.33 -16.80
C ILE A 48 -47.85 -37.68 -16.27
N THR A 49 -48.25 -38.04 -15.06
CA THR A 49 -49.26 -37.33 -14.26
C THR A 49 -48.57 -36.73 -13.05
N ILE A 50 -48.48 -35.41 -13.01
CA ILE A 50 -47.84 -34.61 -11.95
C ILE A 50 -48.58 -33.28 -11.82
N ASP A 51 -48.58 -32.69 -10.62
CA ASP A 51 -49.07 -31.33 -10.42
C ASP A 51 -48.12 -30.32 -11.08
N THR A 52 -48.64 -29.56 -12.04
CA THR A 52 -47.89 -28.52 -12.76
C THR A 52 -48.19 -27.11 -12.26
N ALA A 53 -48.94 -26.97 -11.15
CA ALA A 53 -49.16 -25.69 -10.51
C ALA A 53 -47.83 -25.02 -10.11
N GLN A 54 -47.86 -23.68 -10.07
CA GLN A 54 -46.71 -22.89 -9.67
C GLN A 54 -46.28 -23.23 -8.23
N GLN A 55 -45.00 -23.55 -8.06
CA GLN A 55 -44.39 -23.76 -6.76
C GLN A 55 -43.83 -22.44 -6.23
N ASN A 56 -44.12 -22.12 -4.97
CA ASN A 56 -43.72 -20.86 -4.34
C ASN A 56 -42.82 -21.14 -3.15
N PHE A 57 -41.64 -20.54 -3.12
CA PHE A 57 -40.68 -20.61 -2.02
C PHE A 57 -40.51 -19.23 -1.38
N THR A 58 -40.26 -19.20 -0.07
CA THR A 58 -39.72 -18.01 0.59
C THR A 58 -38.25 -17.85 0.22
N TYR A 59 -37.65 -16.71 0.54
CA TYR A 59 -36.22 -16.48 0.35
C TYR A 59 -35.35 -17.53 1.07
N GLU A 60 -35.86 -18.16 2.14
CA GLU A 60 -35.14 -19.25 2.83
C GLU A 60 -34.95 -20.50 1.96
N GLY A 61 -35.74 -20.66 0.91
CA GLY A 61 -35.73 -21.84 0.04
C GLY A 61 -36.43 -23.03 0.70
N GLY A 62 -35.99 -24.24 0.38
CA GLY A 62 -36.50 -25.48 0.97
C GLY A 62 -36.76 -26.58 -0.05
N THR A 63 -37.46 -27.62 0.38
CA THR A 63 -37.73 -28.81 -0.44
C THR A 63 -39.23 -29.04 -0.58
N VAL A 64 -39.68 -29.22 -1.81
CA VAL A 64 -41.04 -29.67 -2.14
C VAL A 64 -40.96 -31.03 -2.81
N GLN A 65 -41.91 -31.92 -2.50
CA GLN A 65 -42.07 -33.21 -3.17
C GLN A 65 -43.44 -33.27 -3.84
N LEU A 66 -43.44 -33.49 -5.15
CA LEU A 66 -44.65 -33.67 -5.94
C LEU A 66 -44.80 -35.15 -6.29
N ALA A 67 -45.98 -35.71 -6.06
CA ALA A 67 -46.30 -37.07 -6.51
C ALA A 67 -46.33 -37.11 -8.05
N ALA A 68 -45.65 -38.10 -8.63
CA ALA A 68 -45.55 -38.27 -10.07
C ALA A 68 -45.86 -39.72 -10.44
N THR A 69 -46.82 -39.93 -11.34
CA THR A 69 -47.14 -41.25 -11.90
C THR A 69 -46.69 -41.29 -13.35
N LEU A 70 -45.78 -42.20 -13.69
CA LEU A 70 -45.31 -42.41 -15.05
C LEU A 70 -46.25 -43.35 -15.82
N GLY A 71 -46.46 -43.04 -17.11
CA GLY A 71 -47.24 -43.88 -18.00
C GLY A 71 -46.58 -45.24 -18.24
N THR A 72 -47.38 -46.24 -18.64
CA THR A 72 -46.89 -47.59 -18.95
C THR A 72 -45.78 -47.54 -19.99
N GLY A 73 -44.63 -48.18 -19.70
CA GLY A 73 -43.47 -48.19 -20.60
C GLY A 73 -42.53 -46.98 -20.48
N VAL A 74 -42.85 -46.01 -19.60
CA VAL A 74 -41.99 -44.85 -19.32
C VAL A 74 -41.21 -45.07 -18.03
N SER A 75 -39.88 -44.93 -18.10
CA SER A 75 -38.97 -44.93 -16.96
C SER A 75 -38.58 -43.50 -16.58
N ALA A 76 -38.36 -43.24 -15.28
CA ALA A 76 -37.85 -41.96 -14.80
C ALA A 76 -36.50 -41.59 -15.43
N SER A 77 -35.68 -42.60 -15.77
CA SER A 77 -34.38 -42.41 -16.45
C SER A 77 -34.49 -41.87 -17.87
N GLN A 78 -35.68 -41.89 -18.48
CA GLN A 78 -35.94 -41.34 -19.82
C GLN A 78 -36.39 -39.88 -19.78
N VAL A 79 -36.66 -39.33 -18.58
CA VAL A 79 -37.14 -37.97 -18.42
C VAL A 79 -35.94 -37.03 -18.26
N GLU A 80 -35.73 -36.19 -19.27
CA GLU A 80 -34.81 -35.06 -19.20
C GLU A 80 -35.43 -33.94 -18.34
N ILE A 81 -34.62 -33.40 -17.45
CA ILE A 81 -34.98 -32.24 -16.61
C ILE A 81 -34.11 -31.07 -17.05
N SER A 82 -34.75 -29.97 -17.42
CA SER A 82 -34.07 -28.72 -17.76
C SER A 82 -34.74 -27.54 -17.06
N TYR A 83 -34.07 -26.40 -17.05
CA TYR A 83 -34.53 -25.19 -16.39
C TYR A 83 -34.60 -24.06 -17.41
N THR A 84 -35.55 -23.14 -17.24
CA THR A 84 -35.56 -21.87 -17.96
C THR A 84 -35.07 -20.74 -17.07
N GLY A 85 -34.44 -19.73 -17.68
CA GLY A 85 -33.72 -18.69 -16.95
C GLY A 85 -32.53 -19.25 -16.17
N ASP A 86 -32.08 -18.53 -15.15
CA ASP A 86 -30.96 -18.95 -14.28
C ASP A 86 -31.40 -20.03 -13.25
N GLY A 87 -32.50 -20.74 -13.51
CA GLY A 87 -33.10 -21.73 -12.60
C GLY A 87 -32.15 -22.86 -12.22
N GLU A 88 -31.23 -23.22 -13.12
CA GLU A 88 -30.21 -24.25 -12.85
C GLU A 88 -29.27 -23.86 -11.69
N ASP A 89 -29.06 -22.57 -11.44
CA ASP A 89 -28.17 -22.09 -10.39
C ASP A 89 -28.76 -22.20 -8.98
N TRP A 90 -30.08 -22.31 -8.84
CA TRP A 90 -30.76 -22.27 -7.54
C TRP A 90 -31.91 -23.28 -7.35
N LEU A 91 -32.21 -24.10 -8.36
CA LEU A 91 -33.16 -25.20 -8.27
C LEU A 91 -32.49 -26.53 -8.58
N THR A 92 -32.81 -27.56 -7.81
CA THR A 92 -32.47 -28.95 -8.12
C THR A 92 -33.75 -29.77 -8.16
N ALA A 93 -34.07 -30.30 -9.33
CA ALA A 93 -35.19 -31.21 -9.54
C ALA A 93 -34.68 -32.65 -9.78
N THR A 94 -35.28 -33.62 -9.10
CA THR A 94 -34.93 -35.04 -9.23
C THR A 94 -36.19 -35.89 -9.23
N LEU A 95 -36.36 -36.71 -10.27
CA LEU A 95 -37.50 -37.62 -10.40
C LEU A 95 -37.06 -39.05 -10.06
N GLN A 96 -37.48 -39.56 -8.91
CA GLN A 96 -37.18 -40.92 -8.45
C GLN A 96 -38.36 -41.51 -7.68
N SER A 97 -38.58 -42.82 -7.82
CA SER A 97 -39.58 -43.57 -7.04
C SER A 97 -40.99 -42.95 -7.06
N GLY A 98 -41.43 -42.44 -8.22
CA GLY A 98 -42.74 -41.81 -8.37
C GLY A 98 -42.88 -40.44 -7.70
N LYS A 99 -41.77 -39.75 -7.44
CA LYS A 99 -41.75 -38.41 -6.83
C LYS A 99 -40.79 -37.48 -7.56
N LEU A 100 -41.26 -36.28 -7.88
CA LEU A 100 -40.38 -35.17 -8.25
C LEU A 100 -40.02 -34.40 -6.98
N THR A 101 -38.76 -34.45 -6.57
CA THR A 101 -38.23 -33.60 -5.50
C THR A 101 -37.68 -32.33 -6.12
N ILE A 102 -38.13 -31.18 -5.64
CA ILE A 102 -37.65 -29.85 -6.02
C ILE A 102 -37.00 -29.23 -4.79
N VAL A 103 -35.69 -29.00 -4.85
CA VAL A 103 -34.94 -28.25 -3.83
C VAL A 103 -34.69 -26.85 -4.37
N CYS A 104 -35.04 -25.85 -3.57
CA CYS A 104 -34.81 -24.44 -3.84
C CYS A 104 -33.77 -23.91 -2.85
N GLU A 105 -32.69 -23.31 -3.35
CA GLU A 105 -31.63 -22.76 -2.51
C GLU A 105 -32.07 -21.46 -1.82
N HIS A 106 -31.46 -21.17 -0.66
CA HIS A 106 -31.61 -19.89 0.01
C HIS A 106 -31.21 -18.74 -0.92
N SER A 107 -31.99 -17.67 -0.97
CA SER A 107 -31.69 -16.47 -1.73
C SER A 107 -31.30 -15.34 -0.80
N TYR A 108 -30.20 -14.66 -1.12
CA TYR A 108 -29.80 -13.40 -0.49
C TYR A 108 -30.15 -12.17 -1.35
N THR A 109 -30.87 -12.36 -2.46
CA THR A 109 -31.22 -11.26 -3.36
C THR A 109 -32.48 -10.56 -2.89
N GLU A 110 -32.43 -9.23 -2.76
CA GLU A 110 -33.58 -8.38 -2.39
C GLU A 110 -34.60 -8.19 -3.54
N LYS A 111 -34.75 -9.21 -4.40
CA LYS A 111 -35.67 -9.25 -5.54
C LYS A 111 -36.29 -10.63 -5.68
N ASN A 112 -37.56 -10.65 -6.10
CA ASN A 112 -38.23 -11.90 -6.46
C ASN A 112 -37.53 -12.51 -7.68
N ARG A 113 -37.43 -13.84 -7.71
CA ARG A 113 -36.92 -14.58 -8.87
C ARG A 113 -37.86 -15.69 -9.28
N THR A 114 -37.83 -16.02 -10.57
CA THR A 114 -38.72 -17.01 -11.18
C THR A 114 -37.97 -17.88 -12.16
N ALA A 115 -38.32 -19.16 -12.24
CA ALA A 115 -37.83 -20.10 -13.24
C ALA A 115 -38.95 -21.09 -13.61
N SER A 116 -38.70 -21.95 -14.61
CA SER A 116 -39.56 -23.10 -14.88
C SER A 116 -38.72 -24.36 -14.96
N ILE A 117 -39.15 -25.41 -14.28
CA ILE A 117 -38.59 -26.77 -14.43
C ILE A 117 -39.34 -27.42 -15.59
N THR A 118 -38.61 -27.88 -16.60
CA THR A 118 -39.18 -28.59 -17.75
C THR A 118 -38.80 -30.06 -17.68
N LEU A 119 -39.82 -30.92 -17.61
CA LEU A 119 -39.68 -32.37 -17.75
C LEU A 119 -40.00 -32.72 -19.20
N LYS A 120 -39.11 -33.46 -19.87
CA LYS A 120 -39.22 -33.79 -21.30
C LYS A 120 -38.79 -35.23 -21.56
N ILE A 121 -39.47 -35.94 -22.46
CA ILE A 121 -38.95 -37.18 -23.07
C ILE A 121 -38.60 -36.95 -24.56
N ASP A 122 -39.44 -36.19 -25.26
CA ASP A 122 -39.19 -35.72 -26.63
C ASP A 122 -39.88 -34.36 -26.86
N ASP A 123 -39.79 -33.79 -28.06
CA ASP A 123 -40.34 -32.45 -28.34
C ASP A 123 -41.86 -32.33 -28.18
N LYS A 124 -42.59 -33.45 -28.30
CA LYS A 124 -44.05 -33.53 -28.16
C LYS A 124 -44.47 -33.89 -26.73
N HIS A 125 -43.62 -34.55 -25.96
CA HIS A 125 -43.86 -34.99 -24.59
C HIS A 125 -43.05 -34.15 -23.60
N ARG A 126 -43.57 -32.96 -23.27
CA ARG A 126 -42.98 -32.05 -22.28
C ARG A 126 -44.02 -31.43 -21.35
N CYS A 127 -43.66 -31.17 -20.11
CA CYS A 127 -44.46 -30.35 -19.18
C CYS A 127 -43.55 -29.40 -18.40
N GLY A 128 -44.07 -28.20 -18.09
CA GLY A 128 -43.36 -27.17 -17.34
C GLY A 128 -44.01 -26.95 -15.98
N ILE A 129 -43.17 -26.76 -14.96
CA ILE A 129 -43.58 -26.45 -13.59
C ILE A 129 -42.97 -25.09 -13.24
N PRO A 130 -43.76 -24.00 -13.21
CA PRO A 130 -43.28 -22.69 -12.82
C PRO A 130 -42.85 -22.69 -11.35
N VAL A 131 -41.77 -22.00 -11.04
CA VAL A 131 -41.25 -21.84 -9.68
C VAL A 131 -40.97 -20.37 -9.43
N THR A 132 -41.41 -19.87 -8.27
CA THR A 132 -41.08 -18.51 -7.80
C THR A 132 -40.44 -18.57 -6.43
N GLN A 133 -39.55 -17.61 -6.16
CA GLN A 133 -38.96 -17.39 -4.85
C GLN A 133 -39.04 -15.90 -4.49
N THR A 134 -39.49 -15.60 -3.27
CA THR A 134 -39.62 -14.22 -2.79
C THR A 134 -38.26 -13.57 -2.55
N ALA A 135 -38.22 -12.24 -2.64
CA ALA A 135 -37.07 -11.42 -2.26
C ALA A 135 -36.62 -11.69 -0.82
N ALA A 136 -35.31 -11.69 -0.61
CA ALA A 136 -34.71 -11.66 0.72
C ALA A 136 -35.01 -10.31 1.41
N PRO A 137 -35.13 -10.29 2.75
CA PRO A 137 -35.13 -9.04 3.51
C PRO A 137 -33.82 -8.26 3.30
N THR A 138 -33.83 -6.97 3.63
CA THR A 138 -32.66 -6.13 3.38
C THR A 138 -31.45 -6.54 4.23
N SER A 139 -30.31 -6.64 3.56
CA SER A 139 -29.00 -6.91 4.20
C SER A 139 -28.32 -5.64 4.72
N SER A 140 -28.88 -4.47 4.40
CA SER A 140 -28.35 -3.17 4.81
C SER A 140 -28.71 -2.86 6.26
N ASP A 141 -27.78 -2.24 6.98
CA ASP A 141 -28.04 -1.74 8.32
C ASP A 141 -29.06 -0.60 8.29
N THR A 142 -29.89 -0.53 9.34
CA THR A 142 -30.89 0.52 9.49
C THR A 142 -30.27 1.69 10.23
N LYS A 143 -30.15 2.85 9.58
CA LYS A 143 -29.79 4.11 10.25
C LYS A 143 -30.95 4.50 11.17
N ILE A 144 -30.70 4.55 12.47
CA ILE A 144 -31.66 4.97 13.50
C ILE A 144 -31.75 6.49 13.46
N LYS A 145 -32.96 7.02 13.27
CA LYS A 145 -33.17 8.46 13.17
C LYS A 145 -32.92 9.16 14.51
N VAL A 146 -32.18 10.25 14.47
CA VAL A 146 -32.11 11.22 15.56
C VAL A 146 -33.36 12.10 15.51
N VAL A 147 -34.18 12.07 16.56
CA VAL A 147 -35.42 12.87 16.66
C VAL A 147 -35.23 14.19 17.40
N GLY A 148 -34.11 14.36 18.08
CA GLY A 148 -33.74 15.58 18.77
C GLY A 148 -32.44 15.42 19.55
N GLY A 149 -32.07 16.43 20.31
CA GLY A 149 -30.92 16.37 21.20
C GLY A 149 -30.45 17.75 21.63
N MET A 150 -29.33 17.78 22.34
CA MET A 150 -28.74 19.01 22.85
C MET A 150 -27.23 18.84 23.08
N ALA A 151 -26.52 19.96 23.05
CA ALA A 151 -25.16 20.08 23.57
C ALA A 151 -25.11 21.12 24.70
N ASP A 152 -24.09 21.06 25.56
CA ASP A 152 -23.92 22.03 26.66
C ASP A 152 -23.85 23.49 26.16
N SER A 153 -23.38 23.70 24.93
CA SER A 153 -23.49 24.97 24.21
C SER A 153 -23.39 24.75 22.70
N GLU A 154 -23.86 25.72 21.92
CA GLU A 154 -23.76 25.71 20.47
C GLU A 154 -23.40 27.09 19.93
N ASN A 155 -22.74 27.13 18.78
CA ASN A 155 -22.43 28.37 18.10
C ASN A 155 -23.62 28.84 17.26
N VAL A 156 -24.47 29.65 17.88
CA VAL A 156 -25.58 30.34 17.23
C VAL A 156 -25.25 31.83 17.18
N SER A 157 -24.86 32.30 15.99
CA SER A 157 -24.58 33.67 15.61
C SER A 157 -25.81 34.35 14.99
N SER A 158 -25.84 35.69 15.02
CA SER A 158 -26.81 36.49 14.27
C SER A 158 -26.56 36.50 12.75
N SER A 159 -25.39 36.04 12.30
CA SER A 159 -25.04 35.82 10.89
C SER A 159 -25.23 34.34 10.54
N GLU A 160 -26.08 34.04 9.55
CA GLU A 160 -26.31 32.65 9.08
C GLU A 160 -25.01 31.94 8.65
N SER A 161 -24.04 32.69 8.11
CA SER A 161 -22.76 32.14 7.65
C SER A 161 -21.86 31.58 8.76
N ASP A 162 -22.11 31.95 10.03
CA ASP A 162 -21.31 31.51 11.18
C ASP A 162 -22.08 30.54 12.10
N ASN A 163 -23.29 30.15 11.69
CA ASN A 163 -24.15 29.24 12.45
C ASN A 163 -23.70 27.78 12.30
N HIS A 164 -23.47 27.14 13.44
CA HIS A 164 -23.12 25.73 13.53
C HIS A 164 -23.92 25.05 14.64
N PRO A 165 -25.26 25.02 14.52
CA PRO A 165 -26.16 24.50 15.55
C PRO A 165 -25.98 22.99 15.75
N PHE A 166 -26.48 22.47 16.88
CA PHE A 166 -26.39 21.05 17.21
C PHE A 166 -27.00 20.14 16.13
N SER A 167 -28.04 20.60 15.44
CA SER A 167 -28.70 19.87 14.35
C SER A 167 -27.77 19.53 13.18
N TYR A 168 -26.70 20.29 12.96
CA TYR A 168 -25.71 19.98 11.92
C TYR A 168 -24.83 18.77 12.25
N SER A 169 -24.92 18.23 13.46
CA SER A 169 -24.23 16.98 13.80
C SER A 169 -25.02 15.72 13.41
N TYR A 170 -26.20 15.85 12.80
CA TYR A 170 -27.03 14.71 12.38
C TYR A 170 -27.96 15.07 11.21
N ASP A 171 -27.55 16.02 10.36
CA ASP A 171 -28.34 16.49 9.22
C ASP A 171 -28.13 15.64 7.95
N GLY A 172 -27.16 14.71 7.97
CA GLY A 172 -26.80 13.85 6.84
C GLY A 172 -25.76 14.46 5.90
N ASP A 173 -25.34 15.71 6.11
CA ASP A 173 -24.31 16.38 5.31
C ASP A 173 -22.97 16.39 6.04
N LYS A 174 -22.07 15.47 5.66
CA LYS A 174 -20.72 15.34 6.23
C LYS A 174 -19.80 16.54 5.95
N ASN A 175 -20.24 17.51 5.15
CA ASN A 175 -19.53 18.78 4.93
C ASN A 175 -19.98 19.88 5.90
N ASN A 176 -21.19 19.76 6.47
CA ASN A 176 -21.64 20.60 7.58
C ASN A 176 -20.99 20.14 8.89
N PHE A 177 -21.10 20.97 9.92
CA PHE A 177 -20.67 20.63 11.26
C PHE A 177 -21.33 21.48 12.33
N PHE A 178 -21.61 20.85 13.46
CA PHE A 178 -21.83 21.49 14.74
C PHE A 178 -20.52 22.08 15.29
N ASN A 179 -20.62 23.20 16.00
CA ASN A 179 -19.58 23.70 16.90
C ASN A 179 -20.18 24.13 18.24
N SER A 180 -19.43 23.88 19.32
CA SER A 180 -19.64 24.54 20.60
C SER A 180 -19.55 26.07 20.46
N LYS A 181 -20.15 26.80 21.40
CA LYS A 181 -20.06 28.26 21.45
C LYS A 181 -18.60 28.74 21.34
N PHE A 182 -18.37 29.85 20.64
CA PHE A 182 -17.04 30.38 20.40
C PHE A 182 -16.23 30.56 21.70
N GLY A 183 -15.03 30.00 21.73
CA GLY A 183 -14.12 30.02 22.88
C GLY A 183 -13.77 28.62 23.35
N LYS A 184 -13.00 28.55 24.43
CA LYS A 184 -12.65 27.29 25.11
C LYS A 184 -13.88 26.74 25.83
N VAL A 185 -14.17 25.45 25.64
CA VAL A 185 -15.26 24.78 26.37
C VAL A 185 -14.87 24.48 27.82
N THR A 186 -15.88 24.29 28.67
CA THR A 186 -15.70 23.66 29.99
C THR A 186 -15.85 22.16 29.84
N TYR A 187 -14.91 21.40 30.40
CA TYR A 187 -14.96 19.94 30.40
C TYR A 187 -15.48 19.41 31.75
N PRO A 188 -16.23 18.28 31.76
CA PRO A 188 -16.68 17.55 30.58
C PRO A 188 -17.75 18.33 29.79
N PHE A 189 -17.69 18.22 28.47
CA PHE A 189 -18.67 18.79 27.54
C PHE A 189 -19.60 17.67 27.06
N HIS A 190 -20.91 17.88 27.14
CA HIS A 190 -21.90 16.87 26.81
C HIS A 190 -22.58 17.14 25.47
N MET A 191 -22.77 16.07 24.71
CA MET A 191 -23.63 16.02 23.53
C MET A 191 -24.59 14.85 23.69
N THR A 192 -25.89 15.10 23.73
CA THR A 192 -26.92 14.09 23.94
C THR A 192 -27.85 14.04 22.74
N TYR A 193 -27.94 12.87 22.11
CA TYR A 193 -28.82 12.58 20.99
C TYR A 193 -30.01 11.77 21.47
N GLU A 194 -31.23 12.16 21.07
CA GLU A 194 -32.45 11.38 21.28
C GLU A 194 -32.79 10.61 20.01
N LEU A 195 -32.98 9.30 20.12
CA LEU A 195 -33.24 8.41 18.99
C LEU A 195 -34.73 8.07 18.89
N GLU A 196 -35.16 7.71 17.69
CA GLU A 196 -36.48 7.12 17.49
C GLU A 196 -36.58 5.76 18.18
N ASN A 197 -37.77 5.43 18.69
CA ASN A 197 -37.99 4.24 19.51
C ASN A 197 -38.08 2.97 18.63
N GLY A 198 -37.87 1.80 19.23
CA GLY A 198 -38.12 0.50 18.58
C GLY A 198 -36.91 -0.13 17.90
N HIS A 199 -35.72 0.44 18.06
CA HIS A 199 -34.48 -0.06 17.47
C HIS A 199 -33.53 -0.67 18.49
N THR A 200 -32.67 -1.56 18.00
CA THR A 200 -31.47 -2.02 18.71
C THR A 200 -30.25 -1.24 18.24
N LEU A 201 -29.58 -0.50 19.12
CA LEU A 201 -28.34 0.19 18.77
C LEU A 201 -27.19 -0.80 18.76
N ASN A 202 -26.56 -1.01 17.61
CA ASN A 202 -25.41 -1.92 17.45
C ASN A 202 -24.08 -1.19 17.27
N TYR A 203 -24.06 -0.05 16.60
CA TYR A 203 -22.85 0.76 16.48
C TYR A 203 -23.18 2.22 16.18
N ILE A 204 -22.19 3.08 16.41
CA ILE A 204 -22.26 4.53 16.20
C ILE A 204 -21.11 4.93 15.28
N VAL A 205 -21.34 5.85 14.35
CA VAL A 205 -20.29 6.45 13.52
C VAL A 205 -20.17 7.93 13.85
N TYR A 206 -19.05 8.29 14.47
CA TYR A 206 -18.65 9.68 14.67
C TYR A 206 -17.81 10.15 13.48
N THR A 207 -18.33 11.11 12.72
CA THR A 207 -17.60 11.81 11.66
C THR A 207 -17.10 13.16 12.19
N PRO A 208 -15.78 13.34 12.34
CA PRO A 208 -15.20 14.62 12.76
C PRO A 208 -15.25 15.65 11.64
N ARG A 209 -15.10 16.92 12.01
CA ARG A 209 -14.86 18.00 11.05
C ARG A 209 -13.67 17.68 10.15
N SER A 210 -13.90 17.67 8.84
CA SER A 210 -12.93 17.21 7.83
C SER A 210 -12.26 18.33 7.02
N SER A 211 -12.63 19.59 7.26
CA SER A 211 -12.11 20.74 6.50
C SER A 211 -11.80 21.97 7.37
N TRP A 212 -10.99 22.89 6.82
CA TRP A 212 -10.54 24.15 7.41
C TRP A 212 -9.50 23.99 8.54
N ASN A 213 -9.85 24.23 9.80
CA ASN A 213 -8.90 24.22 10.93
C ASN A 213 -9.01 22.99 11.84
N PHE A 214 -9.96 22.08 11.59
CA PHE A 214 -10.20 20.84 12.35
C PHE A 214 -10.45 21.04 13.86
N TYR A 215 -10.72 22.26 14.30
CA TYR A 215 -10.92 22.57 15.72
C TYR A 215 -12.11 21.83 16.27
N GLY A 216 -11.94 21.25 17.45
CA GLY A 216 -12.97 20.54 18.19
C GLY A 216 -13.22 19.09 17.79
N THR A 217 -12.37 18.49 16.96
CA THR A 217 -12.37 17.03 16.77
C THR A 217 -12.07 16.33 18.10
N PHE A 218 -12.80 15.25 18.43
CA PHE A 218 -12.72 14.65 19.77
C PHE A 218 -11.38 13.93 19.97
N ASN A 219 -10.74 14.15 21.13
CA ASN A 219 -9.53 13.43 21.54
C ASN A 219 -9.84 12.39 22.61
N LYS A 220 -10.56 12.77 23.68
CA LYS A 220 -10.91 11.87 24.79
C LYS A 220 -12.37 12.06 25.18
N PHE A 221 -13.12 10.96 25.23
CA PHE A 221 -14.53 10.98 25.58
C PHE A 221 -15.02 9.60 26.04
N SER A 222 -16.14 9.58 26.75
CA SER A 222 -16.91 8.35 26.99
C SER A 222 -18.26 8.43 26.32
N VAL A 223 -18.85 7.28 26.02
CA VAL A 223 -20.22 7.18 25.50
C VAL A 223 -21.10 6.47 26.52
N GLU A 224 -22.28 7.01 26.71
CA GLU A 224 -23.28 6.52 27.63
C GLU A 224 -24.64 6.44 26.93
N VAL A 225 -25.50 5.54 27.37
CA VAL A 225 -26.81 5.30 26.75
C VAL A 225 -27.91 5.18 27.80
N SER A 226 -29.12 5.62 27.45
CA SER A 226 -30.33 5.33 28.22
C SER A 226 -31.33 4.57 27.36
N THR A 227 -32.26 3.84 27.99
CA THR A 227 -33.31 3.08 27.31
C THR A 227 -34.67 3.74 27.50
N THR A 228 -35.65 3.31 26.72
CA THR A 228 -37.02 3.84 26.77
C THR A 228 -37.67 3.59 28.14
N ASP A 229 -37.32 2.49 28.80
CA ASP A 229 -37.83 2.12 30.14
C ASP A 229 -37.16 2.91 31.28
N ALA A 230 -35.98 3.48 31.04
CA ALA A 230 -35.20 4.26 32.00
C ALA A 230 -34.52 5.47 31.33
N PRO A 231 -35.28 6.44 30.80
CA PRO A 231 -34.76 7.47 29.89
C PRO A 231 -33.80 8.48 30.53
N ASP A 232 -33.78 8.55 31.87
CA ASP A 232 -32.93 9.46 32.65
C ASP A 232 -31.76 8.75 33.34
N THR A 233 -31.66 7.43 33.20
CA THR A 233 -30.55 6.63 33.73
C THR A 233 -29.59 6.30 32.60
N PHE A 234 -28.33 6.72 32.72
CA PHE A 234 -27.30 6.48 31.72
C PHE A 234 -26.35 5.37 32.16
N THR A 235 -26.13 4.41 31.26
CA THR A 235 -25.13 3.35 31.41
C THR A 235 -23.96 3.65 30.47
N LYS A 236 -22.74 3.69 31.00
CA LYS A 236 -21.54 3.87 30.18
C LYS A 236 -21.25 2.62 29.35
N ILE A 237 -21.03 2.80 28.05
CA ILE A 237 -20.71 1.71 27.11
C ILE A 237 -19.22 1.65 26.74
N GLY A 238 -18.47 2.74 26.92
CA GLY A 238 -17.03 2.74 26.65
C GLY A 238 -16.34 4.08 26.89
N ASP A 239 -15.00 4.01 26.98
CA ASP A 239 -14.08 5.15 27.03
C ASP A 239 -13.18 5.10 25.77
N TYR A 240 -12.93 6.26 25.16
CA TYR A 240 -12.22 6.36 23.89
C TYR A 240 -11.15 7.45 23.96
N ASP A 241 -9.94 7.12 23.49
CA ASP A 241 -8.80 8.03 23.39
C ASP A 241 -8.21 7.94 21.97
N ARG A 242 -8.17 9.08 21.28
CA ARG A 242 -7.69 9.22 19.89
C ARG A 242 -6.36 9.96 19.82
N GLY A 243 -5.65 10.08 20.94
CA GLY A 243 -4.38 10.79 21.04
C GLY A 243 -4.53 12.31 20.98
N GLU A 244 -3.39 13.00 21.03
CA GLU A 244 -3.29 14.46 20.94
C GLU A 244 -3.37 14.95 19.48
N GLY A 245 -3.71 16.23 19.27
CA GLY A 245 -3.83 16.84 17.94
C GLY A 245 -5.21 16.68 17.30
N TYR A 246 -5.33 16.92 16.00
CA TYR A 246 -6.59 16.78 15.28
C TYR A 246 -6.78 15.38 14.70
N ASN A 247 -8.04 14.93 14.65
CA ASN A 247 -8.40 13.64 14.06
C ASN A 247 -9.55 13.81 13.06
N THR A 248 -9.29 13.62 11.77
CA THR A 248 -10.30 13.81 10.70
C THR A 248 -10.94 12.53 10.20
N LYS A 249 -10.43 11.36 10.62
CA LYS A 249 -10.99 10.06 10.23
C LYS A 249 -12.32 9.80 10.96
N PRO A 250 -13.38 9.32 10.28
CA PRO A 250 -14.54 8.75 10.95
C PRO A 250 -14.14 7.65 11.94
N MET A 251 -14.88 7.54 13.04
CA MET A 251 -14.67 6.52 14.07
C MET A 251 -15.96 5.74 14.25
N GLU A 252 -15.87 4.42 14.07
CA GLU A 252 -16.94 3.49 14.41
C GLU A 252 -16.78 3.04 15.87
N ILE A 253 -17.87 3.12 16.62
CA ILE A 253 -17.97 2.73 18.02
C ILE A 253 -18.92 1.54 18.10
N GLN A 254 -18.37 0.37 18.36
CA GLN A 254 -19.13 -0.87 18.51
C GLN A 254 -19.88 -0.90 19.84
N VAL A 255 -21.11 -1.40 19.82
CA VAL A 255 -21.94 -1.67 21.00
C VAL A 255 -22.12 -3.18 21.12
N PRO A 256 -21.24 -3.89 21.86
CA PRO A 256 -21.29 -5.34 21.96
C PRO A 256 -22.65 -5.84 22.45
N ASN A 257 -23.19 -6.86 21.76
CA ASN A 257 -24.53 -7.43 21.96
C ASN A 257 -25.72 -6.53 21.61
N GLY A 258 -25.47 -5.29 21.19
CA GLY A 258 -26.50 -4.29 20.96
C GLY A 258 -27.25 -3.88 22.23
N ILE A 259 -27.90 -2.73 22.19
CA ILE A 259 -28.80 -2.29 23.26
C ILE A 259 -30.19 -2.07 22.67
N GLN A 260 -31.16 -2.84 23.15
CA GLN A 260 -32.55 -2.74 22.72
C GLN A 260 -33.22 -1.50 23.29
N ASN A 261 -34.14 -0.92 22.53
CA ASN A 261 -34.99 0.20 22.94
C ASN A 261 -34.19 1.41 23.44
N VAL A 262 -33.03 1.71 22.84
CA VAL A 262 -32.24 2.90 23.18
C VAL A 262 -33.09 4.15 22.98
N LYS A 263 -33.02 5.05 23.96
CA LYS A 263 -33.73 6.33 23.93
C LYS A 263 -32.79 7.51 23.73
N LYS A 264 -31.68 7.55 24.47
CA LYS A 264 -30.68 8.62 24.36
C LYS A 264 -29.27 8.05 24.28
N VAL A 265 -28.39 8.71 23.53
CA VAL A 265 -26.95 8.46 23.53
C VAL A 265 -26.24 9.75 23.90
N ARG A 266 -25.41 9.71 24.94
CA ARG A 266 -24.66 10.86 25.46
C ARG A 266 -23.16 10.64 25.31
N PHE A 267 -22.51 11.60 24.66
CA PHE A 267 -21.06 11.73 24.63
C PHE A 267 -20.64 12.65 25.77
N VAL A 268 -19.70 12.18 26.58
CA VAL A 268 -19.06 12.94 27.67
C VAL A 268 -17.62 13.23 27.25
N ILE A 269 -17.39 14.39 26.66
CA ILE A 269 -16.11 14.76 26.05
C ILE A 269 -15.24 15.43 27.11
N THR A 270 -14.04 14.90 27.32
CA THR A 270 -13.10 15.41 28.32
C THR A 270 -11.88 16.09 27.69
N LYS A 271 -11.64 15.86 26.40
CA LYS A 271 -10.63 16.57 25.60
C LYS A 271 -11.00 16.57 24.12
N ALA A 272 -10.80 17.71 23.47
CA ALA A 272 -10.93 17.86 22.02
C ALA A 272 -9.92 18.91 21.51
N TYR A 273 -9.67 18.89 20.20
CA TYR A 273 -8.58 19.66 19.59
C TYR A 273 -8.84 21.17 19.74
N GLU A 274 -7.81 21.91 20.18
CA GLU A 274 -7.88 23.35 20.52
C GLU A 274 -8.95 23.71 21.56
N ASP A 275 -9.30 22.78 22.45
CA ASP A 275 -10.29 22.93 23.52
C ASP A 275 -11.66 23.45 23.03
N ARG A 276 -12.03 23.11 21.80
CA ARG A 276 -13.38 23.31 21.22
C ARG A 276 -14.09 21.97 21.07
N VAL A 277 -15.36 21.93 20.71
CA VAL A 277 -16.07 20.69 20.38
C VAL A 277 -16.80 20.84 19.06
N SER A 278 -16.61 19.89 18.14
CA SER A 278 -17.21 19.88 16.81
C SER A 278 -17.58 18.47 16.36
N CYS A 279 -18.62 18.36 15.56
CA CYS A 279 -19.04 17.10 14.95
C CYS A 279 -19.66 17.38 13.59
N SER A 280 -19.14 16.74 12.53
CA SER A 280 -19.74 16.85 11.20
C SER A 280 -20.96 15.98 11.04
N GLU A 281 -20.92 14.75 11.55
CA GLU A 281 -22.09 13.87 11.52
C GLU A 281 -21.93 12.81 12.62
N MET A 282 -23.03 12.48 13.29
CA MET A 282 -23.17 11.43 14.28
C MET A 282 -24.29 10.49 13.83
N GLU A 283 -23.93 9.28 13.44
CA GLU A 283 -24.87 8.31 12.87
C GLU A 283 -25.01 7.11 13.81
N PHE A 284 -26.23 6.62 13.98
CA PHE A 284 -26.57 5.50 14.86
C PHE A 284 -27.17 4.38 14.02
N PHE A 285 -26.78 3.14 14.27
CA PHE A 285 -27.18 2.03 13.40
C PHE A 285 -27.64 0.81 14.18
N GLU A 286 -28.71 0.21 13.67
CA GLU A 286 -29.15 -1.15 13.95
C GLU A 286 -28.61 -2.07 12.85
N ALA A 287 -27.87 -3.10 13.25
CA ALA A 287 -27.29 -4.05 12.31
C ALA A 287 -28.38 -4.97 11.74
N SER A 288 -28.36 -5.22 10.42
CA SER A 288 -29.33 -6.14 9.82
C SER A 288 -29.07 -7.59 10.28
N SER A 289 -30.13 -8.27 10.71
CA SER A 289 -30.13 -9.70 11.02
C SER A 289 -30.07 -10.61 9.79
N HIS A 290 -30.11 -10.03 8.59
CA HIS A 290 -30.12 -10.75 7.31
C HIS A 290 -28.82 -10.57 6.53
N ARG A 291 -27.77 -10.03 7.18
CA ARG A 291 -26.42 -10.00 6.62
C ARG A 291 -25.90 -11.40 6.35
N PHE A 292 -25.15 -11.52 5.26
CA PHE A 292 -24.48 -12.77 4.93
C PHE A 292 -23.29 -12.98 5.88
N GLU A 293 -23.41 -13.97 6.75
CA GLU A 293 -22.37 -14.28 7.74
C GLU A 293 -21.35 -15.29 7.19
N MET A 294 -20.05 -14.96 7.25
CA MET A 294 -18.99 -15.85 6.77
C MET A 294 -18.96 -17.21 7.49
N THR A 295 -19.38 -17.25 8.76
CA THR A 295 -19.50 -18.47 9.55
C THR A 295 -20.58 -19.42 9.04
N SER A 296 -21.48 -18.98 8.16
CA SER A 296 -22.47 -19.87 7.53
C SER A 296 -21.82 -20.83 6.54
N ILE A 297 -20.71 -20.43 5.91
CA ILE A 297 -20.04 -21.17 4.83
C ILE A 297 -18.69 -21.75 5.24
N PHE A 298 -17.86 -20.99 5.96
CA PHE A 298 -16.50 -21.41 6.28
C PHE A 298 -16.41 -22.12 7.63
N ALA A 299 -15.52 -23.10 7.71
CA ALA A 299 -15.25 -23.89 8.91
C ALA A 299 -14.10 -23.31 9.76
N ASP A 300 -13.34 -22.36 9.22
CA ASP A 300 -12.22 -21.70 9.89
C ASP A 300 -12.33 -20.17 9.80
N ALA A 301 -11.59 -19.47 10.67
CA ALA A 301 -11.63 -18.02 10.81
C ALA A 301 -11.00 -17.25 9.64
N MET A 302 -10.17 -17.92 8.83
CA MET A 302 -9.51 -17.30 7.68
C MET A 302 -10.23 -17.63 6.36
N GLY A 303 -11.36 -18.35 6.37
CA GLY A 303 -12.11 -18.66 5.15
C GLY A 303 -11.35 -19.61 4.20
N MET A 304 -10.47 -20.46 4.71
CA MET A 304 -9.64 -21.38 3.92
C MET A 304 -10.26 -22.77 3.73
N LYS A 305 -11.38 -23.05 4.41
CA LYS A 305 -12.05 -24.34 4.39
C LYS A 305 -13.57 -24.15 4.43
N LEU A 306 -14.27 -24.79 3.49
CA LEU A 306 -15.73 -24.88 3.51
C LEU A 306 -16.22 -25.80 4.62
N LYS A 307 -17.42 -25.55 5.14
CA LYS A 307 -18.17 -26.51 5.94
C LYS A 307 -18.59 -27.71 5.08
N ASP A 308 -18.73 -28.86 5.74
CA ASP A 308 -19.13 -30.10 5.08
C ASP A 308 -20.55 -29.99 4.48
N GLY A 309 -20.74 -30.55 3.29
CA GLY A 309 -22.05 -30.63 2.63
C GLY A 309 -22.45 -29.38 1.83
N PHE A 310 -21.61 -28.36 1.73
CA PHE A 310 -21.87 -27.21 0.84
C PHE A 310 -21.86 -27.61 -0.63
N THR A 311 -22.88 -27.20 -1.38
CA THR A 311 -23.02 -27.47 -2.82
C THR A 311 -22.60 -26.27 -3.66
N GLU A 312 -22.28 -26.51 -4.93
CA GLU A 312 -22.00 -25.45 -5.90
C GLU A 312 -23.15 -24.44 -5.99
N LYS A 313 -24.40 -24.92 -5.99
CA LYS A 313 -25.59 -24.06 -6.07
C LYS A 313 -25.74 -23.16 -4.86
N GLN A 314 -25.47 -23.66 -3.65
CA GLN A 314 -25.45 -22.84 -2.43
C GLN A 314 -24.38 -21.74 -2.51
N ILE A 315 -23.20 -22.06 -3.02
CA ILE A 315 -22.11 -21.08 -3.18
C ILE A 315 -22.47 -20.01 -4.19
N LYS A 316 -23.16 -20.36 -5.29
CA LYS A 316 -23.63 -19.40 -6.29
C LYS A 316 -24.61 -18.37 -5.73
N GLN A 317 -25.24 -18.63 -4.57
CA GLN A 317 -26.16 -17.68 -3.93
C GLN A 317 -25.45 -16.58 -3.14
N ILE A 318 -24.14 -16.73 -2.87
CA ILE A 318 -23.39 -15.78 -2.06
C ILE A 318 -23.35 -14.40 -2.73
N PRO A 319 -23.69 -13.31 -2.02
CA PRO A 319 -23.72 -11.97 -2.61
C PRO A 319 -22.37 -11.47 -3.13
N ASN A 320 -21.30 -11.65 -2.35
CA ASN A 320 -19.97 -11.14 -2.68
C ASN A 320 -19.26 -12.07 -3.68
N ASP A 321 -18.87 -11.54 -4.85
CA ASP A 321 -18.27 -12.33 -5.92
C ASP A 321 -16.90 -12.92 -5.57
N TYR A 322 -16.10 -12.24 -4.74
CA TYR A 322 -14.82 -12.78 -4.28
C TYR A 322 -15.02 -13.98 -3.34
N ILE A 323 -16.03 -13.93 -2.46
CA ILE A 323 -16.38 -15.08 -1.59
C ILE A 323 -16.96 -16.23 -2.41
N LYS A 324 -17.81 -15.93 -3.40
CA LYS A 324 -18.34 -16.92 -4.34
C LYS A 324 -17.22 -17.64 -5.09
N GLN A 325 -16.28 -16.90 -5.67
CA GLN A 325 -15.13 -17.46 -6.38
C GLN A 325 -14.24 -18.30 -5.46
N LEU A 326 -13.98 -17.81 -4.24
CA LEU A 326 -13.25 -18.56 -3.21
C LEU A 326 -13.95 -19.88 -2.89
N GLY A 327 -15.25 -19.85 -2.61
CA GLY A 327 -16.03 -21.04 -2.30
C GLY A 327 -16.00 -22.06 -3.43
N LEU A 328 -16.20 -21.63 -4.68
CA LEU A 328 -16.15 -22.52 -5.84
C LEU A 328 -14.77 -23.17 -6.01
N ALA A 329 -13.69 -22.40 -5.83
CA ALA A 329 -12.33 -22.91 -5.92
C ALA A 329 -11.98 -23.89 -4.79
N LEU A 330 -12.46 -23.64 -3.57
CA LEU A 330 -12.31 -24.55 -2.44
C LEU A 330 -13.10 -25.84 -2.65
N LEU A 331 -14.35 -25.75 -3.15
CA LEU A 331 -15.17 -26.91 -3.47
C LEU A 331 -14.50 -27.79 -4.55
N ALA A 332 -13.90 -27.16 -5.57
CA ALA A 332 -13.17 -27.84 -6.63
C ALA A 332 -11.78 -28.36 -6.19
N GLY A 333 -11.30 -27.98 -5.00
CA GLY A 333 -9.97 -28.35 -4.50
C GLY A 333 -8.80 -27.74 -5.27
N ASN A 334 -9.01 -26.61 -5.96
CA ASN A 334 -8.02 -25.97 -6.83
C ASN A 334 -7.68 -24.52 -6.42
N TYR A 335 -8.06 -24.10 -5.21
CA TYR A 335 -7.77 -22.77 -4.72
C TYR A 335 -6.27 -22.54 -4.51
N ASP A 336 -5.70 -21.63 -5.29
CA ASP A 336 -4.31 -21.18 -5.13
C ASP A 336 -4.25 -20.03 -4.13
N SER A 337 -3.74 -20.32 -2.94
CA SER A 337 -3.57 -19.33 -1.88
C SER A 337 -2.28 -18.50 -2.04
N SER A 338 -1.45 -18.79 -3.04
CA SER A 338 -0.20 -18.06 -3.29
C SER A 338 -0.50 -16.56 -3.47
N PHE A 339 0.17 -15.71 -2.68
CA PHE A 339 -0.08 -14.26 -2.51
C PHE A 339 -1.41 -13.87 -1.87
N ARG A 340 -2.44 -14.71 -1.94
CA ARG A 340 -3.75 -14.41 -1.38
C ARG A 340 -3.80 -14.58 0.12
N PHE A 341 -3.04 -15.51 0.70
CA PHE A 341 -2.94 -15.71 2.15
C PHE A 341 -1.48 -15.66 2.60
N ALA A 342 -1.14 -14.74 3.49
CA ALA A 342 0.23 -14.54 3.94
C ALA A 342 0.32 -13.93 5.35
N ASP A 343 1.51 -14.06 5.94
CA ASP A 343 1.93 -13.42 7.17
C ASP A 343 2.59 -12.06 6.89
N TYR A 344 2.11 -10.99 7.52
CA TYR A 344 2.65 -9.64 7.38
C TYR A 344 3.30 -9.19 8.69
N ARG A 345 4.65 -9.26 8.72
CA ARG A 345 5.46 -8.83 9.86
C ARG A 345 5.36 -7.32 10.11
N PRO A 346 5.64 -6.84 11.33
CA PRO A 346 5.81 -5.42 11.58
C PRO A 346 7.08 -4.89 10.90
N TYR A 347 7.06 -3.60 10.58
CA TYR A 347 8.21 -2.76 10.24
C TYR A 347 8.29 -1.58 11.22
N GLN A 348 9.49 -1.06 11.46
CA GLN A 348 9.62 0.16 12.27
C GLN A 348 9.04 1.36 11.50
N GLU A 349 8.43 2.29 12.21
CA GLU A 349 8.03 3.60 11.67
C GLU A 349 9.25 4.33 11.06
N PRO A 350 9.27 4.62 9.74
CA PRO A 350 10.45 5.18 9.07
C PRO A 350 10.90 6.54 9.62
N SER A 351 10.00 7.25 10.31
CA SER A 351 10.28 8.53 10.97
C SER A 351 11.33 8.43 12.09
N ILE A 352 11.46 7.26 12.74
CA ILE A 352 12.41 7.04 13.83
C ILE A 352 13.84 7.11 13.30
N MET A 353 14.16 6.30 12.28
CA MET A 353 15.52 6.29 11.71
C MET A 353 15.82 7.59 10.97
N ALA A 354 14.84 8.20 10.29
CA ALA A 354 15.02 9.51 9.66
C ALA A 354 15.40 10.60 10.68
N ALA A 355 14.75 10.62 11.84
CA ALA A 355 15.08 11.57 12.91
C ALA A 355 16.46 11.30 13.52
N ILE A 356 16.78 10.04 13.83
CA ILE A 356 18.11 9.63 14.33
C ILE A 356 19.20 10.02 13.33
N ASN A 357 18.93 9.86 12.03
CA ASN A 357 19.91 10.05 10.97
C ASN A 357 19.96 11.48 10.40
N LYS A 358 19.02 12.35 10.78
CA LYS A 358 18.82 13.70 10.22
C LYS A 358 18.63 13.70 8.70
N THR A 359 17.83 12.76 8.19
CA THR A 359 17.58 12.51 6.76
C THR A 359 16.09 12.43 6.44
N GLY A 360 15.72 12.14 5.19
CA GLY A 360 14.33 11.86 4.80
C GLY A 360 13.86 10.47 5.25
N LYS A 361 12.54 10.27 5.25
CA LYS A 361 11.93 8.98 5.61
C LYS A 361 12.09 7.96 4.48
N TYR A 362 12.41 6.72 4.83
CA TYR A 362 12.36 5.56 3.92
C TYR A 362 10.94 5.03 3.76
N SER A 363 10.76 3.95 3.00
CA SER A 363 9.46 3.45 2.54
C SER A 363 8.50 3.04 3.67
N LEU A 364 7.20 3.17 3.37
CA LEU A 364 6.09 2.56 4.12
C LEU A 364 5.54 1.30 3.40
N ARG A 365 6.14 0.88 2.28
CA ARG A 365 5.61 -0.15 1.36
C ARG A 365 6.38 -1.47 1.42
N ASP A 366 7.08 -1.74 2.53
CA ASP A 366 7.91 -2.93 2.69
C ASP A 366 7.15 -4.28 2.69
N ASN A 367 5.81 -4.25 2.85
CA ASN A 367 4.90 -5.39 2.84
C ASN A 367 3.99 -5.39 1.59
N PRO A 368 4.53 -5.61 0.37
CA PRO A 368 3.69 -5.82 -0.80
C PRO A 368 2.90 -7.13 -0.67
N THR A 369 1.69 -7.16 -1.22
CA THR A 369 0.86 -8.37 -1.19
C THR A 369 1.00 -9.20 -2.46
N GLY A 370 1.38 -8.59 -3.57
CA GLY A 370 1.25 -9.22 -4.90
C GLY A 370 -0.19 -9.30 -5.39
N ILE A 371 -1.13 -8.62 -4.73
CA ILE A 371 -2.53 -8.48 -5.14
C ILE A 371 -2.74 -7.06 -5.68
N TYR A 372 -3.60 -6.91 -6.69
CA TYR A 372 -4.04 -5.60 -7.18
C TYR A 372 -5.55 -5.44 -7.07
N ALA A 373 -5.98 -4.19 -6.88
CA ALA A 373 -7.37 -3.78 -6.79
C ALA A 373 -7.85 -3.14 -8.10
N VAL A 374 -9.17 -3.17 -8.31
CA VAL A 374 -9.86 -2.44 -9.37
C VAL A 374 -10.89 -1.52 -8.74
N ALA A 375 -10.86 -0.24 -9.10
CA ALA A 375 -11.78 0.76 -8.55
C ALA A 375 -13.25 0.33 -8.73
N GLY A 376 -14.06 0.52 -7.68
CA GLY A 376 -15.47 0.16 -7.63
C GLY A 376 -15.74 -1.29 -7.20
N GLU A 377 -14.74 -2.16 -7.15
CA GLU A 377 -14.92 -3.53 -6.63
C GLU A 377 -14.98 -3.56 -5.11
N THR A 378 -15.69 -4.54 -4.58
CA THR A 378 -15.79 -4.78 -3.13
C THR A 378 -14.92 -5.97 -2.75
N LEU A 379 -13.73 -5.67 -2.23
CA LEU A 379 -12.76 -6.66 -1.79
C LEU A 379 -13.22 -7.32 -0.50
N SER A 380 -12.93 -8.62 -0.41
CA SER A 380 -13.20 -9.47 0.75
C SER A 380 -11.88 -9.89 1.38
N VAL A 381 -11.67 -9.50 2.64
CA VAL A 381 -10.39 -9.69 3.32
C VAL A 381 -10.62 -10.26 4.72
N PHE A 382 -10.09 -11.44 5.00
CA PHE A 382 -9.97 -11.94 6.38
C PHE A 382 -8.65 -11.48 6.99
N VAL A 383 -8.72 -11.03 8.23
CA VAL A 383 -7.56 -10.59 9.01
C VAL A 383 -7.54 -11.43 10.27
N GLY A 384 -6.39 -12.05 10.53
CA GLY A 384 -6.15 -12.81 11.75
C GLY A 384 -6.08 -11.89 12.97
N LYS A 385 -5.57 -12.45 14.07
CA LYS A 385 -5.41 -11.70 15.32
C LYS A 385 -4.48 -10.50 15.13
N ILE A 386 -4.93 -9.32 15.55
CA ILE A 386 -4.17 -8.09 15.66
C ILE A 386 -3.67 -7.99 17.11
N TYR A 387 -2.39 -7.70 17.27
CA TYR A 387 -1.79 -7.53 18.60
C TYR A 387 -2.33 -6.27 19.29
N GLN A 388 -2.25 -6.24 20.62
CA GLN A 388 -2.75 -5.10 21.39
C GLN A 388 -2.10 -3.78 20.95
N GLY A 389 -2.93 -2.80 20.59
CA GLY A 389 -2.49 -1.49 20.10
C GLY A 389 -2.02 -1.49 18.64
N GLY A 390 -2.07 -2.62 17.94
CA GLY A 390 -1.79 -2.70 16.51
C GLY A 390 -2.85 -1.98 15.69
N ASN A 391 -2.40 -1.16 14.74
CA ASN A 391 -3.24 -0.55 13.71
C ASN A 391 -2.79 -1.08 12.35
N ILE A 392 -3.58 -1.98 11.78
CA ILE A 392 -3.29 -2.59 10.49
C ILE A 392 -4.11 -1.88 9.43
N GLN A 393 -3.44 -1.44 8.37
CA GLN A 393 -4.12 -0.80 7.25
C GLN A 393 -3.77 -1.49 5.94
N MET A 394 -4.72 -1.54 5.03
CA MET A 394 -4.49 -1.83 3.63
C MET A 394 -4.24 -0.51 2.89
N LEU A 395 -3.16 -0.43 2.12
CA LEU A 395 -2.90 0.67 1.20
C LEU A 395 -2.99 0.19 -0.24
N ILE A 396 -3.70 0.93 -1.08
CA ILE A 396 -3.77 0.73 -2.52
C ILE A 396 -3.01 1.87 -3.19
N GLN A 397 -2.07 1.56 -4.08
CA GLN A 397 -1.22 2.53 -4.79
C GLN A 397 -1.46 2.45 -6.30
N ASP A 398 -1.91 3.54 -6.90
CA ASP A 398 -1.98 3.69 -8.36
C ASP A 398 -1.00 4.76 -8.82
N LEU A 399 0.03 4.36 -9.57
CA LEU A 399 1.08 5.29 -10.01
C LEU A 399 0.68 6.12 -11.24
N THR A 400 -0.52 5.92 -11.83
CA THR A 400 -0.97 6.61 -13.06
C THR A 400 -0.96 8.13 -12.89
N ASP A 401 -1.51 8.63 -11.79
CA ASP A 401 -1.56 10.06 -11.45
C ASP A 401 -0.45 10.46 -10.47
N GLY A 402 0.61 9.65 -10.42
CA GLY A 402 1.80 9.83 -9.60
C GLY A 402 1.70 9.26 -8.18
N TYR A 403 2.82 9.31 -7.45
CA TYR A 403 2.97 8.59 -6.18
C TYR A 403 1.95 8.96 -5.09
N ASN A 404 1.41 10.18 -5.13
CA ASN A 404 0.42 10.63 -4.14
C ASN A 404 -0.99 10.11 -4.41
N ASN A 405 -1.23 9.41 -5.53
CA ASN A 405 -2.49 8.75 -5.82
C ASN A 405 -2.55 7.37 -5.12
N PHE A 406 -2.90 7.41 -3.83
CA PHE A 406 -3.10 6.21 -3.01
C PHE A 406 -4.30 6.39 -2.08
N LYS A 407 -4.82 5.26 -1.58
CA LYS A 407 -5.88 5.23 -0.57
C LYS A 407 -5.55 4.20 0.50
N THR A 408 -5.86 4.54 1.75
CA THR A 408 -5.72 3.63 2.89
C THR A 408 -7.09 3.25 3.43
N TYR A 409 -7.19 2.02 3.92
CA TYR A 409 -8.36 1.44 4.56
C TYR A 409 -7.91 0.77 5.85
N ASP A 410 -8.55 1.12 6.97
CA ASP A 410 -8.26 0.48 8.25
C ASP A 410 -8.83 -0.96 8.22
N LEU A 411 -8.06 -1.92 8.72
CA LEU A 411 -8.44 -3.33 8.78
C LEU A 411 -8.73 -3.74 10.22
N LYS A 412 -9.84 -4.45 10.43
CA LYS A 412 -10.20 -5.05 11.72
C LYS A 412 -9.97 -6.55 11.73
N GLU A 413 -9.79 -7.14 12.91
CA GLU A 413 -9.78 -8.61 13.07
C GLU A 413 -11.05 -9.22 12.48
N GLY A 414 -10.93 -10.39 11.85
CA GLY A 414 -12.02 -11.09 11.20
C GLY A 414 -12.29 -10.63 9.78
N TYR A 415 -13.55 -10.69 9.35
CA TYR A 415 -13.97 -10.37 7.99
C TYR A 415 -14.09 -8.85 7.77
N ASN A 416 -13.50 -8.38 6.67
CA ASN A 416 -13.59 -7.02 6.17
C ASN A 416 -14.15 -7.08 4.76
N GLU A 417 -15.14 -6.23 4.50
CA GLU A 417 -15.70 -6.00 3.17
C GLU A 417 -15.45 -4.53 2.79
N ILE A 418 -14.67 -4.31 1.74
CA ILE A 418 -14.11 -2.99 1.41
C ILE A 418 -14.36 -2.66 -0.05
N THR A 419 -15.26 -1.72 -0.31
CA THR A 419 -15.40 -1.12 -1.65
C THR A 419 -14.25 -0.15 -1.90
N VAL A 420 -13.41 -0.48 -2.88
CA VAL A 420 -12.20 0.30 -3.16
C VAL A 420 -12.47 1.46 -4.11
N SER A 421 -12.05 2.67 -3.74
CA SER A 421 -12.28 3.88 -4.54
C SER A 421 -11.25 4.10 -5.65
N ILE A 422 -10.12 3.40 -5.61
CA ILE A 422 -9.05 3.44 -6.62
C ILE A 422 -8.57 2.03 -6.93
N GLY A 423 -7.99 1.83 -8.12
CA GLY A 423 -7.24 0.61 -8.45
C GLY A 423 -5.81 0.69 -7.92
N GLY A 424 -5.00 -0.34 -8.18
CA GLY A 424 -3.57 -0.30 -7.84
C GLY A 424 -3.05 -1.53 -7.11
N LEU A 425 -1.73 -1.58 -6.88
CA LEU A 425 -1.07 -2.60 -6.08
C LEU A 425 -1.41 -2.42 -4.60
N ILE A 426 -1.61 -3.53 -3.89
CA ILE A 426 -2.00 -3.54 -2.47
C ILE A 426 -0.77 -3.80 -1.58
N TYR A 427 -0.65 -3.03 -0.51
CA TYR A 427 0.36 -3.16 0.55
C TYR A 427 -0.31 -3.24 1.92
N ILE A 428 0.30 -3.95 2.85
CA ILE A 428 -0.15 -4.01 4.25
C ILE A 428 0.75 -3.11 5.12
N LEU A 429 0.14 -2.08 5.71
CA LEU A 429 0.82 -1.22 6.66
C LEU A 429 0.68 -1.85 8.06
N ASN A 430 1.74 -2.52 8.50
CA ASN A 430 1.93 -2.99 9.88
C ASN A 430 3.19 -2.30 10.42
N HIS A 431 3.04 -1.06 10.90
CA HIS A 431 4.15 -0.28 11.41
C HIS A 431 4.07 -0.11 12.92
N THR A 432 5.23 -0.06 13.58
CA THR A 432 5.35 0.09 15.03
C THR A 432 6.49 1.02 15.40
N SER A 433 6.44 1.58 16.61
CA SER A 433 7.53 2.38 17.17
C SER A 433 8.68 1.55 17.74
N ASP A 434 8.53 0.22 17.80
CA ASP A 434 9.60 -0.64 18.31
C ASP A 434 10.81 -0.67 17.37
N ASP A 435 11.95 -1.10 17.91
CA ASP A 435 13.16 -1.38 17.13
C ASP A 435 13.04 -2.72 16.38
N ILE A 436 12.59 -2.63 15.13
CA ILE A 436 12.40 -3.77 14.23
C ILE A 436 13.43 -3.69 13.09
N PRO A 437 14.44 -4.57 13.04
CA PRO A 437 15.46 -4.53 12.00
C PRO A 437 14.89 -4.94 10.65
N LEU A 438 15.34 -4.31 9.57
CA LEU A 438 14.95 -4.66 8.20
C LEU A 438 15.21 -6.14 7.90
N LEU A 439 16.46 -6.58 8.11
CA LEU A 439 16.89 -7.96 7.86
C LEU A 439 16.71 -8.84 9.10
N LEU A 440 15.95 -9.92 8.97
CA LEU A 440 15.66 -10.85 10.07
C LEU A 440 16.90 -11.57 10.61
N ASP A 441 17.91 -11.76 9.77
CA ASP A 441 19.19 -12.36 10.18
C ASP A 441 19.94 -11.48 11.19
N ASN A 442 19.71 -10.17 11.15
CA ASN A 442 20.30 -9.20 12.08
C ASN A 442 19.50 -9.07 13.38
N ALA A 443 18.31 -9.69 13.45
CA ALA A 443 17.43 -9.55 14.61
C ALA A 443 17.94 -10.36 15.81
N THR A 444 17.97 -9.70 16.97
CA THR A 444 18.17 -10.36 18.27
C THR A 444 17.01 -11.32 18.57
N ALA A 445 17.19 -12.24 19.52
CA ALA A 445 16.12 -13.14 19.96
C ALA A 445 14.87 -12.38 20.45
N ALA A 446 15.06 -11.26 21.15
CA ALA A 446 13.96 -10.41 21.62
C ALA A 446 13.20 -9.76 20.46
N GLN A 447 13.91 -9.23 19.45
CA GLN A 447 13.31 -8.67 18.25
C GLN A 447 12.58 -9.73 17.41
N LYS A 448 13.15 -10.93 17.26
CA LYS A 448 12.47 -12.05 16.57
C LYS A 448 11.16 -12.42 17.25
N LYS A 449 11.16 -12.48 18.59
CA LYS A 449 9.93 -12.71 19.36
C LYS A 449 8.91 -11.60 19.13
N LEU A 450 9.34 -10.34 19.20
CA LEU A 450 8.47 -9.19 18.99
C LEU A 450 7.87 -9.17 17.57
N ILE A 451 8.67 -9.49 16.55
CA ILE A 451 8.23 -9.64 15.17
C ILE A 451 7.17 -10.73 15.06
N ALA A 452 7.40 -11.89 15.68
CA ALA A 452 6.44 -12.99 15.68
C ALA A 452 5.13 -12.61 16.38
N ASP A 453 5.21 -11.98 17.56
CA ASP A 453 4.05 -11.54 18.36
C ASP A 453 3.20 -10.47 17.64
N LYS A 454 3.79 -9.71 16.72
CA LYS A 454 3.15 -8.60 15.99
C LYS A 454 2.92 -8.87 14.51
N THR A 455 3.22 -10.09 14.05
CA THR A 455 2.89 -10.53 12.68
C THR A 455 1.39 -10.77 12.58
N VAL A 456 0.77 -10.32 11.50
CA VAL A 456 -0.68 -10.47 11.27
C VAL A 456 -0.92 -11.28 9.99
N GLN A 457 -1.79 -12.28 10.09
CA GLN A 457 -2.25 -13.07 8.96
C GLN A 457 -3.32 -12.32 8.19
N ILE A 458 -3.23 -12.28 6.86
CA ILE A 458 -4.24 -11.67 6.01
C ILE A 458 -4.53 -12.57 4.81
N HIS A 459 -5.82 -12.76 4.52
CA HIS A 459 -6.32 -13.50 3.38
C HIS A 459 -7.21 -12.61 2.50
N PHE A 460 -6.76 -12.32 1.29
CA PHE A 460 -7.52 -11.69 0.21
C PHE A 460 -8.32 -12.75 -0.56
N CYS A 461 -9.60 -12.92 -0.22
CA CYS A 461 -10.48 -13.93 -0.82
C CYS A 461 -10.50 -13.79 -2.34
N ALA A 462 -10.08 -14.83 -3.06
CA ALA A 462 -9.97 -14.84 -4.52
C ALA A 462 -9.33 -13.56 -5.14
N GLY A 463 -8.46 -12.86 -4.39
CA GLY A 463 -7.85 -11.61 -4.81
C GLY A 463 -7.15 -11.73 -6.17
N LYS A 464 -7.13 -10.65 -6.95
CA LYS A 464 -6.50 -10.65 -8.27
C LYS A 464 -4.97 -10.61 -8.11
N VAL A 465 -4.32 -11.70 -8.48
CA VAL A 465 -2.88 -11.88 -8.29
C VAL A 465 -2.12 -11.17 -9.41
N GLN A 466 -1.19 -10.30 -9.01
CA GLN A 466 -0.08 -9.80 -9.82
C GLN A 466 1.21 -10.57 -9.53
N GLY A 467 1.44 -10.93 -8.26
CA GLY A 467 2.72 -11.41 -7.73
C GLY A 467 3.67 -10.27 -7.38
N TYR A 468 4.76 -10.62 -6.70
CA TYR A 468 5.92 -9.75 -6.47
C TYR A 468 7.18 -10.62 -6.41
N PHE A 469 8.31 -10.05 -6.82
CA PHE A 469 9.62 -10.71 -6.72
C PHE A 469 10.33 -10.29 -5.43
N ASP A 470 10.91 -11.22 -4.70
CA ASP A 470 11.80 -10.96 -3.56
C ASP A 470 13.07 -11.80 -3.72
N ILE A 471 14.22 -11.13 -3.80
CA ILE A 471 15.52 -11.79 -4.02
C ILE A 471 15.87 -12.81 -2.93
N GLN A 472 15.25 -12.71 -1.75
CA GLN A 472 15.46 -13.65 -0.65
C GLN A 472 14.56 -14.88 -0.73
N LYS A 473 13.55 -14.88 -1.61
CA LYS A 473 12.54 -15.95 -1.71
C LYS A 473 12.47 -16.57 -3.10
N ASN A 474 12.81 -15.83 -4.14
CA ASN A 474 12.51 -16.18 -5.52
C ASN A 474 13.77 -16.37 -6.37
N THR A 475 13.65 -17.26 -7.36
CA THR A 475 14.67 -17.53 -8.38
C THR A 475 14.38 -16.78 -9.68
N ALA A 476 15.33 -16.80 -10.62
CA ALA A 476 15.12 -16.25 -11.97
C ALA A 476 13.96 -16.93 -12.72
N ASP A 477 13.74 -18.23 -12.50
CA ASP A 477 12.62 -18.96 -13.11
C ASP A 477 11.27 -18.54 -12.51
N ASP A 478 11.24 -18.24 -11.21
CA ASP A 478 10.04 -17.69 -10.56
C ASP A 478 9.71 -16.31 -11.12
N TRP A 479 10.72 -15.45 -11.30
CA TRP A 479 10.54 -14.15 -11.95
C TRP A 479 9.92 -14.28 -13.33
N LYS A 480 10.45 -15.18 -14.17
CA LYS A 480 9.90 -15.41 -15.52
C LYS A 480 8.43 -15.81 -15.45
N LYS A 481 8.06 -16.74 -14.56
CA LYS A 481 6.66 -17.15 -14.38
C LYS A 481 5.77 -16.00 -13.88
N MET A 482 6.26 -15.18 -12.95
CA MET A 482 5.53 -14.00 -12.46
C MET A 482 5.29 -13.01 -13.59
N LEU A 483 6.34 -12.70 -14.37
CA LEU A 483 6.27 -11.74 -15.45
C LEU A 483 5.39 -12.23 -16.61
N ASP A 484 5.37 -13.52 -16.92
CA ASP A 484 4.48 -14.11 -17.93
C ASP A 484 3.00 -14.06 -17.47
N ASN A 485 2.76 -14.19 -16.16
CA ASN A 485 1.40 -14.19 -15.60
C ASN A 485 0.87 -12.81 -15.19
N ALA A 486 1.73 -11.80 -15.06
CA ALA A 486 1.38 -10.44 -14.63
C ALA A 486 0.22 -9.84 -15.44
N LYS A 487 -0.80 -9.35 -14.73
CA LYS A 487 -2.07 -8.81 -15.25
C LYS A 487 -2.24 -7.32 -15.02
N TYR A 488 -1.58 -6.77 -14.01
CA TYR A 488 -1.51 -5.34 -13.73
C TYR A 488 -0.27 -4.72 -14.39
N LYS A 489 -0.30 -3.39 -14.59
CA LYS A 489 0.74 -2.64 -15.30
C LYS A 489 2.08 -2.60 -14.56
N ASP A 490 2.04 -2.53 -13.23
CA ASP A 490 3.21 -2.38 -12.37
C ASP A 490 3.45 -3.66 -11.56
N ILE A 491 4.70 -3.94 -11.19
CA ILE A 491 5.06 -5.06 -10.31
C ILE A 491 6.13 -4.65 -9.28
N ASP A 492 6.01 -5.20 -8.08
CA ASP A 492 6.96 -5.02 -6.99
C ASP A 492 8.14 -5.99 -7.09
N VAL A 493 9.34 -5.45 -6.86
CA VAL A 493 10.61 -6.16 -6.93
C VAL A 493 11.47 -5.76 -5.73
N LEU A 494 11.70 -6.71 -4.81
CA LEU A 494 12.27 -6.48 -3.50
C LEU A 494 13.71 -7.02 -3.45
N GLY A 495 14.63 -6.13 -3.08
CA GLY A 495 15.95 -6.48 -2.60
C GLY A 495 16.02 -6.61 -1.08
N LYS A 496 17.23 -6.59 -0.55
CA LYS A 496 17.51 -6.48 0.88
C LYS A 496 17.33 -5.04 1.39
N TYR A 497 17.73 -4.05 0.60
CA TYR A 497 17.74 -2.63 0.98
C TYR A 497 16.92 -1.76 0.02
N ALA A 498 16.72 -2.19 -1.23
CA ALA A 498 15.93 -1.49 -2.23
C ALA A 498 14.58 -2.18 -2.48
N HIS A 499 13.56 -1.38 -2.77
CA HIS A 499 12.26 -1.82 -3.28
C HIS A 499 11.98 -1.06 -4.57
N ILE A 500 11.85 -1.80 -5.67
CA ILE A 500 11.56 -1.24 -6.99
C ILE A 500 10.10 -1.57 -7.33
N THR A 501 9.32 -0.56 -7.73
CA THR A 501 8.00 -0.76 -8.34
C THR A 501 8.03 -0.18 -9.74
N TRP A 502 7.92 -1.03 -10.76
CA TRP A 502 8.14 -0.62 -12.14
C TRP A 502 7.21 -1.31 -13.12
N ASP A 503 7.16 -0.74 -14.32
CA ASP A 503 6.31 -1.16 -15.42
C ASP A 503 6.68 -2.56 -15.95
N VAL A 504 5.69 -3.44 -16.01
CA VAL A 504 5.80 -4.82 -16.48
C VAL A 504 6.19 -4.89 -17.95
N ALA A 505 5.70 -3.96 -18.79
CA ALA A 505 6.01 -3.97 -20.21
C ALA A 505 7.49 -3.66 -20.47
N HIS A 506 8.08 -2.71 -19.73
CA HIS A 506 9.52 -2.46 -19.78
C HIS A 506 10.36 -3.65 -19.37
N PHE A 507 9.97 -4.36 -18.30
CA PHE A 507 10.69 -5.55 -17.89
C PHE A 507 10.68 -6.65 -18.96
N ARG A 508 9.51 -6.86 -19.60
CA ARG A 508 9.33 -7.81 -20.69
C ARG A 508 10.15 -7.42 -21.93
N SER A 509 10.04 -6.16 -22.37
CA SER A 509 10.70 -5.70 -23.61
C SER A 509 12.21 -5.73 -23.53
N ASN A 510 12.78 -5.54 -22.34
CA ASN A 510 14.23 -5.57 -22.12
C ASN A 510 14.78 -6.96 -21.78
N ASN A 511 13.92 -7.98 -21.62
CA ASN A 511 14.32 -9.31 -21.11
C ASN A 511 15.19 -9.17 -19.85
N THR A 512 14.67 -8.43 -18.86
CA THR A 512 15.45 -7.92 -17.73
C THR A 512 16.01 -9.04 -16.87
N ASP A 513 17.33 -9.01 -16.63
CA ASP A 513 17.96 -9.78 -15.55
C ASP A 513 17.61 -9.12 -14.21
N ILE A 514 16.54 -9.62 -13.60
CA ILE A 514 15.98 -9.00 -12.39
C ILE A 514 16.90 -9.15 -11.19
N ILE A 515 17.62 -10.28 -11.08
CA ILE A 515 18.54 -10.52 -9.97
C ILE A 515 19.63 -9.47 -10.03
N LYS A 516 20.26 -9.30 -11.20
CA LYS A 516 21.34 -8.32 -11.34
C LYS A 516 20.86 -6.89 -11.17
N THR A 517 19.64 -6.58 -11.62
CA THR A 517 18.99 -5.29 -11.39
C THR A 517 18.87 -5.01 -9.89
N VAL A 518 18.25 -5.92 -9.14
CA VAL A 518 18.04 -5.77 -7.69
C VAL A 518 19.37 -5.67 -6.94
N GLU A 519 20.36 -6.51 -7.28
CA GLU A 519 21.70 -6.44 -6.68
C GLU A 519 22.36 -5.08 -6.89
N ASN A 520 22.19 -4.47 -8.07
CA ASN A 520 22.74 -3.14 -8.36
C ASN A 520 22.10 -2.06 -7.48
N PHE A 521 20.78 -2.08 -7.31
CA PHE A 521 20.09 -1.11 -6.46
C PHE A 521 20.29 -1.37 -4.97
N ASP A 522 20.35 -2.61 -4.53
CA ASP A 522 20.72 -2.97 -3.15
C ASP A 522 22.13 -2.46 -2.81
N LYS A 523 23.09 -2.66 -3.72
CA LYS A 523 24.46 -2.16 -3.54
C LYS A 523 24.50 -0.64 -3.55
N LEU A 524 23.73 0.01 -4.42
CA LEU A 524 23.61 1.48 -4.44
C LEU A 524 23.12 2.00 -3.07
N VAL A 525 21.97 1.53 -2.60
CA VAL A 525 21.37 1.99 -1.33
C VAL A 525 22.30 1.69 -0.16
N TYR A 526 22.84 0.47 -0.09
CA TYR A 526 23.77 0.07 0.96
C TYR A 526 25.04 0.94 1.00
N GLU A 527 25.65 1.23 -0.16
CA GLU A 527 26.90 1.99 -0.18
C GLU A 527 26.72 3.48 0.12
N GLU A 528 25.54 4.06 -0.15
CA GLU A 528 25.25 5.40 0.35
C GLU A 528 25.12 5.43 1.88
N GLU A 529 24.46 4.42 2.47
CA GLU A 529 24.36 4.27 3.92
C GLU A 529 25.73 3.97 4.56
N ASN A 530 26.56 3.16 3.91
CA ASN A 530 27.91 2.86 4.36
C ASN A 530 28.83 4.08 4.30
N PHE A 531 28.79 4.87 3.22
CA PHE A 531 29.64 6.04 3.04
C PHE A 531 29.38 7.13 4.08
N GLN A 532 28.11 7.34 4.46
CA GLN A 532 27.72 8.25 5.54
C GLN A 532 27.93 7.66 6.95
N GLY A 533 28.43 6.42 7.07
CA GLY A 533 28.81 5.81 8.35
C GLY A 533 27.72 5.01 9.05
N LEU A 534 26.55 4.76 8.44
CA LEU A 534 25.44 4.07 9.10
C LEU A 534 25.81 2.67 9.56
N VAL A 535 26.60 1.95 8.77
CA VAL A 535 27.12 0.63 9.12
C VAL A 535 28.03 0.70 10.35
N LYS A 536 28.98 1.64 10.36
CA LYS A 536 29.95 1.84 11.45
C LYS A 536 29.26 2.17 12.78
N TYR A 537 28.22 3.00 12.73
CA TYR A 537 27.54 3.51 13.92
C TYR A 537 26.26 2.73 14.29
N ASN A 538 25.96 1.62 13.61
CA ASN A 538 24.75 0.80 13.81
C ASN A 538 23.44 1.62 13.70
N LYS A 539 23.32 2.37 12.60
CA LYS A 539 22.21 3.29 12.31
C LYS A 539 21.60 3.10 10.91
N MET A 540 21.79 1.91 10.32
CA MET A 540 21.18 1.54 9.04
C MET A 540 19.66 1.68 9.11
N PHE A 541 19.02 1.99 8.00
CA PHE A 541 17.56 2.09 7.98
C PHE A 541 16.88 0.73 8.18
N ASN A 542 15.73 0.78 8.86
CA ASN A 542 14.90 -0.38 9.19
C ASN A 542 13.78 -0.65 8.16
N ASN A 543 13.83 0.07 7.03
CA ASN A 543 12.90 0.03 5.91
C ASN A 543 13.71 0.05 4.61
N ARG A 544 13.13 -0.36 3.48
CA ARG A 544 13.78 -0.24 2.17
C ARG A 544 13.68 1.17 1.60
N MET A 545 14.66 1.56 0.78
CA MET A 545 14.52 2.69 -0.12
C MET A 545 13.58 2.30 -1.26
N HIS A 546 12.50 3.05 -1.48
CA HIS A 546 11.55 2.79 -2.56
C HIS A 546 11.91 3.61 -3.80
N LEU A 547 12.12 2.94 -4.92
CA LEU A 547 12.35 3.53 -6.23
C LEU A 547 11.20 3.12 -7.15
N CYS A 548 10.37 4.06 -7.57
CA CYS A 548 9.18 3.70 -8.34
C CYS A 548 8.99 4.53 -9.61
N VAL A 549 8.32 3.93 -10.58
CA VAL A 549 7.79 4.66 -11.72
C VAL A 549 6.72 5.67 -11.24
N ASP A 550 6.67 6.84 -11.87
CA ASP A 550 5.61 7.82 -11.69
C ASP A 550 5.23 8.34 -13.08
N TYR A 551 4.01 8.05 -13.50
CA TYR A 551 3.55 8.36 -14.86
C TYR A 551 3.18 9.84 -15.02
N ALA A 552 3.04 10.60 -13.92
CA ALA A 552 2.71 12.02 -13.94
C ALA A 552 3.96 12.91 -13.83
N THR A 553 5.08 12.40 -13.31
CA THR A 553 6.31 13.19 -13.16
C THR A 553 7.00 13.45 -14.50
N LYS A 554 7.55 14.66 -14.67
CA LYS A 554 8.35 15.03 -15.85
C LYS A 554 9.84 14.76 -15.65
N SER A 555 10.29 14.79 -14.40
CA SER A 555 11.68 14.61 -14.01
C SER A 555 11.76 13.74 -12.76
N PRO A 556 12.87 13.03 -12.56
CA PRO A 556 13.11 12.34 -11.29
C PRO A 556 13.04 13.32 -10.12
N ASN A 557 12.60 12.81 -8.97
CA ASN A 557 12.63 13.57 -7.73
C ASN A 557 12.58 12.63 -6.52
N ALA A 558 13.01 13.15 -5.38
CA ALA A 558 13.05 12.44 -4.10
C ALA A 558 12.32 13.23 -3.01
N THR A 559 11.56 12.51 -2.19
CA THR A 559 10.87 13.06 -1.01
C THR A 559 10.86 12.00 0.08
N ASP A 560 10.24 12.28 1.22
CA ASP A 560 9.89 11.22 2.17
C ASP A 560 9.20 10.06 1.44
N TYR A 561 9.55 8.85 1.87
CA TYR A 561 9.04 7.55 1.47
C TYR A 561 9.51 6.99 0.12
N ARG A 562 10.05 7.80 -0.81
CA ARG A 562 10.43 7.30 -2.15
C ARG A 562 11.40 8.17 -2.94
N THR A 563 11.89 7.60 -4.04
CA THR A 563 12.35 8.28 -5.25
C THR A 563 11.43 7.91 -6.41
N VAL A 564 11.11 8.85 -7.29
CA VAL A 564 10.27 8.60 -8.49
C VAL A 564 10.99 8.94 -9.76
N TYR A 565 10.62 8.25 -10.84
CA TYR A 565 11.20 8.41 -12.17
C TYR A 565 10.08 8.34 -13.22
N ASN A 566 10.18 9.13 -14.28
CA ASN A 566 9.19 9.05 -15.35
C ASN A 566 9.33 7.74 -16.13
N ALA A 567 8.26 7.32 -16.80
CA ALA A 567 8.21 6.07 -17.54
C ALA A 567 8.90 6.10 -18.93
N GLY A 568 9.67 7.14 -19.25
CA GLY A 568 10.36 7.23 -20.55
C GLY A 568 11.55 6.28 -20.64
N ASP A 569 11.87 5.82 -21.85
CA ASP A 569 12.97 4.86 -22.13
C ASP A 569 14.28 5.23 -21.44
N TYR A 570 14.65 6.51 -21.47
CA TYR A 570 15.87 7.02 -20.82
C TYR A 570 15.94 6.67 -19.32
N TYR A 571 14.83 6.78 -18.60
CA TYR A 571 14.78 6.51 -17.16
C TYR A 571 14.46 5.05 -16.83
N SER A 572 13.86 4.29 -17.75
CA SER A 572 13.68 2.83 -17.57
C SER A 572 14.97 2.04 -17.73
N GLU A 573 15.94 2.52 -18.54
CA GLU A 573 17.24 1.87 -18.75
C GLU A 573 17.94 1.38 -17.46
N PRO A 574 18.18 2.19 -16.41
CA PRO A 574 18.85 1.70 -15.20
C PRO A 574 18.05 0.64 -14.44
N PHE A 575 16.73 0.58 -14.60
CA PHE A 575 15.86 -0.40 -13.94
C PHE A 575 15.65 -1.68 -14.75
N CYS A 576 15.78 -1.63 -16.07
CA CYS A 576 15.43 -2.77 -16.94
C CYS A 576 16.61 -3.29 -17.78
N ASN A 577 17.68 -2.52 -17.94
CA ASN A 577 18.85 -2.90 -18.72
C ASN A 577 20.13 -2.82 -17.89
N THR A 578 20.55 -3.98 -17.37
CA THR A 578 21.71 -4.09 -16.46
C THR A 578 23.02 -3.64 -17.09
N SER A 579 23.16 -3.71 -18.42
CA SER A 579 24.34 -3.20 -19.14
C SER A 579 24.46 -1.66 -19.11
N LYS A 580 23.34 -0.98 -18.89
CA LYS A 580 23.27 0.49 -18.81
C LYS A 580 23.45 1.00 -17.39
N PHE A 581 23.30 0.16 -16.37
CA PHE A 581 23.32 0.63 -14.98
C PHE A 581 24.57 1.46 -14.64
N VAL A 582 25.78 0.98 -14.97
CA VAL A 582 27.03 1.68 -14.62
C VAL A 582 27.12 3.09 -15.23
N SER A 583 26.79 3.24 -16.52
CA SER A 583 26.84 4.54 -17.20
C SER A 583 25.65 5.46 -16.86
N ARG A 584 24.62 4.93 -16.18
CA ARG A 584 23.37 5.63 -15.87
C ARG A 584 23.09 5.73 -14.37
N CYS A 585 23.99 5.25 -13.52
CA CYS A 585 23.81 5.16 -12.06
C CYS A 585 23.68 6.53 -11.38
N TRP A 586 24.17 7.62 -12.01
CA TRP A 586 24.09 8.97 -11.46
C TRP A 586 22.66 9.38 -11.13
N GLY A 587 21.69 9.14 -12.03
CA GLY A 587 20.30 9.55 -11.82
C GLY A 587 19.71 8.93 -10.55
N PRO A 588 19.67 7.59 -10.43
CA PRO A 588 19.20 6.95 -9.20
C PRO A 588 19.98 7.33 -7.95
N ALA A 589 21.32 7.41 -8.03
CA ALA A 589 22.15 7.79 -6.87
C ALA A 589 21.95 9.25 -6.44
N HIS A 590 21.62 10.14 -7.37
CA HIS A 590 21.30 11.53 -7.06
C HIS A 590 20.01 11.64 -6.24
N GLU A 591 18.98 10.89 -6.63
CA GLU A 591 17.69 10.88 -5.95
C GLU A 591 17.74 10.17 -4.59
N VAL A 592 18.40 9.00 -4.52
CA VAL A 592 18.61 8.31 -3.24
C VAL A 592 19.45 9.18 -2.30
N GLY A 593 20.47 9.85 -2.84
CA GLY A 593 21.29 10.83 -2.14
C GLY A 593 20.49 12.01 -1.56
N HIS A 594 19.41 12.45 -2.21
CA HIS A 594 18.53 13.49 -1.65
C HIS A 594 17.78 13.01 -0.40
N VAL A 595 17.29 11.76 -0.40
CA VAL A 595 16.67 11.18 0.80
C VAL A 595 17.72 11.07 1.92
N ASN A 596 18.93 10.65 1.57
CA ASN A 596 20.06 10.47 2.50
C ASN A 596 20.81 11.76 2.89
N GLN A 597 20.39 12.91 2.40
CA GLN A 597 21.08 14.18 2.62
C GLN A 597 20.95 14.63 4.08
N THR A 598 22.05 14.55 4.84
CA THR A 598 22.09 14.90 6.28
C THR A 598 21.90 16.41 6.48
N ARG A 599 20.85 16.78 7.22
CA ARG A 599 20.45 18.18 7.43
C ARG A 599 19.74 18.40 8.78
N PRO A 600 19.97 19.52 9.48
CA PRO A 600 20.93 20.61 9.19
C PRO A 600 22.40 20.19 9.42
N GLY A 601 23.34 21.04 9.02
CA GLY A 601 24.78 20.82 9.23
C GLY A 601 25.51 20.60 7.92
N LEU A 602 25.57 19.36 7.44
CA LEU A 602 26.26 19.02 6.19
C LEU A 602 25.60 19.64 4.95
N LYS A 603 24.28 19.77 4.96
CA LYS A 603 23.52 20.52 3.95
C LYS A 603 23.00 21.85 4.51
N TRP A 604 23.45 22.94 3.91
CA TRP A 604 22.94 24.30 4.11
C TRP A 604 22.40 24.90 2.80
N ALA A 605 21.85 26.11 2.86
CA ALA A 605 21.30 26.77 1.67
C ALA A 605 22.33 26.93 0.54
N GLY A 606 21.90 26.59 -0.68
CA GLY A 606 22.76 26.55 -1.87
C GLY A 606 23.38 25.18 -2.12
N LEU A 607 23.23 24.21 -1.21
CA LEU A 607 23.80 22.87 -1.34
C LEU A 607 22.77 21.73 -1.48
N THR A 608 21.47 22.05 -1.68
CA THR A 608 20.45 21.01 -1.89
C THR A 608 20.79 20.11 -3.08
N GLU A 609 21.27 20.68 -4.18
CA GLU A 609 21.67 19.97 -5.41
C GLU A 609 23.18 19.65 -5.47
N VAL A 610 23.87 19.79 -4.34
CA VAL A 610 25.33 19.60 -4.26
C VAL A 610 25.69 18.45 -3.33
N THR A 611 25.23 18.49 -2.08
CA THR A 611 25.69 17.54 -1.04
C THR A 611 25.17 16.12 -1.21
N ASN A 612 24.02 15.93 -1.86
CA ASN A 612 23.56 14.60 -2.30
C ASN A 612 24.54 13.97 -3.31
N ASN A 613 25.16 14.78 -4.17
CA ASN A 613 26.08 14.29 -5.19
C ASN A 613 27.43 13.81 -4.63
N ILE A 614 27.72 14.03 -3.34
CA ILE A 614 28.83 13.31 -2.66
C ILE A 614 28.55 11.80 -2.70
N GLN A 615 27.30 11.41 -2.46
CA GLN A 615 26.85 10.01 -2.56
C GLN A 615 26.88 9.54 -4.00
N SER A 616 26.41 10.35 -4.96
CA SER A 616 26.44 9.98 -6.38
C SER A 616 27.85 9.71 -6.90
N LEU A 617 28.84 10.50 -6.49
CA LEU A 617 30.26 10.25 -6.82
C LEU A 617 30.80 8.98 -6.15
N ASN A 618 30.42 8.71 -4.89
CA ASN A 618 30.74 7.45 -4.23
C ASN A 618 30.16 6.25 -5.01
N ILE A 619 28.91 6.34 -5.46
CA ILE A 619 28.29 5.29 -6.27
C ILE A 619 29.00 5.12 -7.62
N GLN A 620 29.38 6.20 -8.31
CA GLN A 620 30.20 6.06 -9.52
C GLN A 620 31.49 5.29 -9.26
N GLU A 621 32.21 5.61 -8.18
CA GLU A 621 33.43 4.89 -7.81
C GLU A 621 33.18 3.41 -7.48
N VAL A 622 32.15 3.11 -6.68
CA VAL A 622 31.74 1.75 -6.30
C VAL A 622 31.43 0.85 -7.49
N PHE A 623 30.90 1.43 -8.58
CA PHE A 623 30.56 0.73 -9.82
C PHE A 623 31.62 0.87 -10.92
N GLY A 624 32.73 1.58 -10.65
CA GLY A 624 33.80 1.79 -11.63
C GLY A 624 33.43 2.74 -12.78
N ALA A 625 32.41 3.58 -12.61
CA ALA A 625 32.09 4.64 -13.54
C ALA A 625 33.12 5.79 -13.43
N PRO A 626 33.45 6.48 -14.55
CA PRO A 626 34.29 7.67 -14.49
C PRO A 626 33.73 8.73 -13.54
N CYS A 627 34.59 9.32 -12.73
CA CYS A 627 34.21 10.41 -11.82
C CYS A 627 33.73 11.61 -12.65
N LYS A 628 32.45 11.98 -12.49
CA LYS A 628 31.80 13.05 -13.26
C LYS A 628 32.62 14.36 -13.26
N LEU A 629 33.19 14.71 -12.11
CA LEU A 629 33.92 15.97 -11.92
C LEU A 629 35.16 16.11 -12.81
N PHE A 630 35.83 15.00 -13.12
CA PHE A 630 37.10 14.98 -13.87
C PHE A 630 36.93 14.47 -15.31
N ASN A 631 35.71 14.11 -15.70
CA ASN A 631 35.40 13.52 -17.01
C ASN A 631 34.45 14.39 -17.84
N ASP A 632 33.40 14.93 -17.21
CA ASP A 632 32.33 15.62 -17.93
C ASP A 632 32.64 17.10 -18.11
N GLY A 633 32.41 17.65 -19.30
CA GLY A 633 32.53 19.07 -19.57
C GLY A 633 31.39 19.89 -18.95
N CYS A 634 31.62 21.20 -18.77
CA CYS A 634 30.61 22.13 -18.28
C CYS A 634 30.68 23.48 -19.01
N THR A 635 29.65 24.31 -18.84
CA THR A 635 29.65 25.70 -19.29
C THR A 635 29.43 26.61 -18.09
N VAL A 636 30.43 27.40 -17.73
CA VAL A 636 30.38 28.34 -16.60
C VAL A 636 30.47 29.75 -17.14
N ASN A 637 29.49 30.60 -16.84
CA ASN A 637 29.39 31.98 -17.34
C ASN A 637 29.58 32.10 -18.86
N GLY A 638 29.04 31.15 -19.62
CA GLY A 638 29.14 31.12 -21.09
C GLY A 638 30.47 30.58 -21.64
N ILE A 639 31.43 30.21 -20.80
CA ILE A 639 32.71 29.63 -21.19
C ILE A 639 32.65 28.11 -21.05
N LYS A 640 33.05 27.38 -22.09
CA LYS A 640 33.10 25.92 -22.09
C LYS A 640 34.41 25.42 -21.49
N TYR A 641 34.30 24.42 -20.63
CA TYR A 641 35.43 23.72 -20.02
C TYR A 641 35.35 22.23 -20.32
N ASN A 642 36.51 21.59 -20.48
CA ASN A 642 36.60 20.16 -20.79
C ASN A 642 36.18 19.29 -19.61
N THR A 643 36.38 19.77 -18.38
CA THR A 643 35.92 19.12 -17.16
C THR A 643 35.15 20.09 -16.26
N ILE A 644 34.27 19.56 -15.40
CA ILE A 644 33.62 20.33 -14.33
C ILE A 644 34.67 20.90 -13.37
N PHE A 645 35.74 20.15 -13.08
CA PHE A 645 36.86 20.62 -12.29
C PHE A 645 37.50 21.89 -12.86
N ASP A 646 37.79 21.93 -14.16
CA ASP A 646 38.40 23.11 -14.81
C ASP A 646 37.48 24.33 -14.71
N GLY A 647 36.18 24.15 -14.91
CA GLY A 647 35.18 25.21 -14.75
C GLY A 647 35.07 25.71 -13.31
N ALA A 648 35.10 24.79 -12.33
CA ALA A 648 35.09 25.12 -10.91
C ALA A 648 36.36 25.87 -10.50
N TYR A 649 37.53 25.40 -10.96
CA TYR A 649 38.82 26.03 -10.70
C TYR A 649 38.87 27.47 -11.21
N ALA A 650 38.48 27.68 -12.47
CA ALA A 650 38.46 29.01 -13.07
C ALA A 650 37.49 29.95 -12.32
N TYR A 651 36.32 29.44 -11.91
CA TYR A 651 35.29 30.25 -11.26
C TYR A 651 35.63 30.59 -9.80
N PHE A 652 35.93 29.58 -8.97
CA PHE A 652 36.12 29.77 -7.53
C PHE A 652 37.55 30.19 -7.19
N VAL A 653 38.56 29.50 -7.74
CA VAL A 653 39.97 29.68 -7.37
C VAL A 653 40.57 30.90 -8.07
N GLU A 654 40.52 30.95 -9.40
CA GLU A 654 41.06 32.09 -10.16
C GLU A 654 40.16 33.33 -10.02
N GLY A 655 38.84 33.12 -10.11
CA GLY A 655 37.84 34.17 -9.97
C GLY A 655 37.63 34.67 -8.53
N LYS A 656 38.22 34.02 -7.53
CA LYS A 656 38.12 34.35 -6.09
C LYS A 656 36.69 34.56 -5.61
N LYS A 657 35.77 33.71 -6.08
CA LYS A 657 34.34 33.81 -5.76
C LYS A 657 34.02 33.13 -4.43
N PRO A 658 33.10 33.65 -3.61
CA PRO A 658 32.62 32.91 -2.45
C PRO A 658 31.92 31.63 -2.91
N HIS A 659 32.12 30.52 -2.18
CA HIS A 659 31.67 29.19 -2.59
C HIS A 659 30.16 29.11 -2.83
N CYS A 660 29.36 29.87 -2.09
CA CYS A 660 27.91 29.93 -2.25
C CYS A 660 27.44 30.67 -3.52
N SER A 661 28.36 31.20 -4.33
CA SER A 661 28.02 31.91 -5.58
C SER A 661 27.57 30.94 -6.66
N GLY A 662 26.37 31.15 -7.20
CA GLY A 662 25.85 30.36 -8.30
C GLY A 662 26.53 30.67 -9.64
N ASN A 663 26.71 29.64 -10.46
CA ASN A 663 27.28 29.73 -11.81
C ASN A 663 26.51 28.90 -12.87
N GLY A 664 25.34 28.37 -12.48
CA GLY A 664 24.48 27.55 -13.34
C GLY A 664 24.82 26.06 -13.40
N VAL A 665 25.90 25.61 -12.74
CA VAL A 665 26.33 24.20 -12.70
C VAL A 665 26.66 23.78 -11.26
N PHE A 666 25.71 23.13 -10.59
CA PHE A 666 25.82 22.77 -9.16
C PHE A 666 27.04 21.89 -8.86
N GLU A 667 27.44 21.00 -9.77
CA GLU A 667 28.58 20.09 -9.61
C GLU A 667 29.91 20.83 -9.49
N THR A 668 30.01 22.10 -9.92
CA THR A 668 31.22 22.89 -9.68
C THR A 668 31.46 23.15 -8.19
N GLN A 669 30.39 23.28 -7.40
CA GLN A 669 30.47 23.45 -5.94
C GLN A 669 30.82 22.14 -5.22
N LEU A 670 30.61 20.98 -5.86
CA LEU A 670 30.87 19.65 -5.31
C LEU A 670 32.37 19.30 -5.26
N VAL A 671 33.18 19.91 -6.14
CA VAL A 671 34.62 19.65 -6.28
C VAL A 671 35.38 19.61 -4.95
N PRO A 672 35.34 20.64 -4.09
CA PRO A 672 36.08 20.64 -2.83
C PRO A 672 35.69 19.48 -1.90
N PHE A 673 34.41 19.07 -1.89
CA PHE A 673 33.97 17.93 -1.08
C PHE A 673 34.61 16.63 -1.58
N TRP A 674 34.61 16.38 -2.88
CA TRP A 674 35.24 15.17 -3.41
C TRP A 674 36.76 15.19 -3.27
N GLN A 675 37.41 16.35 -3.38
CA GLN A 675 38.85 16.48 -3.12
C GLN A 675 39.22 16.15 -1.67
N LEU A 676 38.36 16.45 -0.69
CA LEU A 676 38.54 15.98 0.69
C LEU A 676 38.56 14.46 0.76
N LYS A 677 37.68 13.78 0.00
CA LYS A 677 37.67 12.31 -0.08
C LYS A 677 39.00 11.83 -0.66
N LEU A 678 39.42 12.36 -1.81
CA LEU A 678 40.67 11.96 -2.47
C LEU A 678 41.87 12.09 -1.53
N TYR A 679 41.98 13.18 -0.79
CA TYR A 679 43.11 13.39 0.11
C TYR A 679 43.01 12.57 1.39
N MET A 680 41.89 12.68 2.11
CA MET A 680 41.77 12.05 3.42
C MET A 680 41.70 10.52 3.30
N VAL A 681 40.95 10.02 2.33
CA VAL A 681 40.73 8.58 2.16
C VAL A 681 41.81 7.97 1.28
N ASP A 682 42.00 8.46 0.06
CA ASP A 682 42.82 7.76 -0.93
C ASP A 682 44.32 8.02 -0.76
N VAL A 683 44.71 9.22 -0.32
CA VAL A 683 46.11 9.58 -0.07
C VAL A 683 46.55 9.23 1.35
N LEU A 684 45.81 9.67 2.37
CA LEU A 684 46.18 9.48 3.78
C LEU A 684 45.65 8.19 4.41
N GLY A 685 44.80 7.43 3.72
CA GLY A 685 44.26 6.16 4.22
C GLY A 685 43.24 6.29 5.36
N LYS A 686 42.71 7.50 5.64
CA LYS A 686 41.70 7.73 6.70
C LYS A 686 40.30 7.34 6.20
N LYS A 687 40.09 6.04 6.01
CA LYS A 687 38.89 5.44 5.39
C LYS A 687 37.55 5.83 6.03
N ASP A 688 37.54 6.21 7.30
CA ASP A 688 36.33 6.58 8.03
C ASP A 688 36.09 8.10 8.11
N PHE A 689 36.95 8.93 7.50
CA PHE A 689 36.85 10.38 7.63
C PHE A 689 35.46 10.94 7.33
N TYR A 690 34.86 10.54 6.19
CA TYR A 690 33.51 10.96 5.85
C TYR A 690 32.46 10.38 6.81
N LYS A 691 32.58 9.12 7.20
CA LYS A 691 31.67 8.48 8.17
C LYS A 691 31.62 9.24 9.48
N ASP A 692 32.78 9.66 9.98
CA ASP A 692 32.91 10.41 11.23
C ASP A 692 32.40 11.85 11.08
N LEU A 693 32.58 12.46 9.91
CA LEU A 693 32.04 13.78 9.59
C LEU A 693 30.50 13.79 9.55
N TYR A 694 29.90 12.79 8.90
CA TYR A 694 28.44 12.61 8.89
C TYR A 694 27.89 12.37 10.30
N GLU A 695 28.53 11.50 11.09
CA GLU A 695 28.11 11.22 12.46
C GLU A 695 28.23 12.44 13.38
N TYR A 696 29.25 13.28 13.20
CA TYR A 696 29.36 14.54 13.94
C TYR A 696 28.10 15.40 13.74
N PHE A 697 27.73 15.67 12.48
CA PHE A 697 26.56 16.51 12.19
C PHE A 697 25.24 15.88 12.62
N ARG A 698 25.19 14.56 12.71
CA ARG A 698 24.03 13.84 13.23
C ARG A 698 23.83 14.02 14.73
N THR A 699 24.91 13.99 15.49
CA THR A 699 24.88 13.94 16.95
C THR A 699 25.09 15.31 17.61
N HIS A 700 25.57 16.29 16.86
CA HIS A 700 25.82 17.65 17.34
C HIS A 700 24.81 18.64 16.75
N LYS A 701 24.63 19.78 17.45
CA LYS A 701 23.84 20.90 16.94
C LYS A 701 24.71 21.71 15.97
N SER A 702 24.13 22.09 14.84
CA SER A 702 24.79 23.00 13.90
C SER A 702 24.47 24.46 14.29
N PRO A 703 25.35 25.42 13.99
CA PRO A 703 25.13 26.83 14.34
C PRO A 703 23.83 27.43 13.79
N SER A 704 23.34 26.91 12.65
CA SER A 704 22.11 27.35 11.99
C SER A 704 21.03 26.28 11.94
N ASP A 705 20.88 25.50 13.00
CA ASP A 705 19.83 24.47 13.11
C ASP A 705 18.42 25.06 12.93
N ASN A 706 18.20 26.30 13.38
CA ASN A 706 16.92 27.03 13.21
C ASN A 706 16.84 27.84 11.90
N GLY A 707 17.84 27.74 11.03
CA GLY A 707 17.79 28.32 9.69
C GLY A 707 18.20 29.79 9.55
N ALA A 708 18.48 30.52 10.65
CA ALA A 708 18.60 31.98 10.66
C ALA A 708 19.74 32.56 9.78
N ASN A 709 20.92 31.93 9.76
CA ASN A 709 22.03 32.32 8.89
C ASN A 709 22.81 31.08 8.41
N GLN A 710 22.67 30.74 7.14
CA GLN A 710 23.23 29.51 6.56
C GLN A 710 24.74 29.56 6.38
N GLY A 711 25.34 30.76 6.34
CA GLY A 711 26.79 30.93 6.24
C GLY A 711 27.55 30.35 7.43
N MET A 712 26.92 30.32 8.61
CA MET A 712 27.55 29.75 9.81
C MET A 712 27.72 28.23 9.73
N ASN A 713 26.83 27.51 9.02
CA ASN A 713 27.01 26.07 8.79
C ASN A 713 28.20 25.80 7.85
N GLN A 714 28.47 26.68 6.88
CA GLN A 714 29.66 26.55 6.02
C GLN A 714 30.96 26.72 6.82
N LEU A 715 31.01 27.71 7.72
CA LEU A 715 32.16 27.90 8.61
C LEU A 715 32.34 26.73 9.58
N ASP A 716 31.23 26.19 10.09
CA ASP A 716 31.25 24.99 10.92
C ASP A 716 31.77 23.78 10.15
N PHE A 717 31.35 23.57 8.92
CA PHE A 717 31.90 22.54 8.07
C PHE A 717 33.43 22.61 7.95
N VAL A 718 33.98 23.81 7.73
CA VAL A 718 35.44 24.03 7.69
C VAL A 718 36.09 23.66 9.04
N ARG A 719 35.51 24.11 10.16
CA ARG A 719 35.98 23.79 11.51
C ARG A 719 36.04 22.28 11.73
N GLN A 720 34.93 21.59 11.44
CA GLN A 720 34.78 20.17 11.72
C GLN A 720 35.65 19.30 10.82
N VAL A 721 35.86 19.70 9.56
CA VAL A 721 36.85 19.05 8.70
C VAL A 721 38.24 19.16 9.32
N CYS A 722 38.66 20.33 9.78
CA CYS A 722 39.99 20.51 10.39
C CYS A 722 40.13 19.71 11.69
N ASP A 723 39.13 19.78 12.57
CA ASP A 723 39.14 19.09 13.86
C ASP A 723 39.11 17.58 13.70
N LEU A 724 38.25 17.00 12.84
CA LEU A 724 38.23 15.55 12.62
C LEU A 724 39.46 15.06 11.87
N ALA A 725 39.98 15.86 10.93
CA ALA A 725 41.20 15.52 10.21
C ALA A 725 42.46 15.63 11.09
N GLN A 726 42.43 16.46 12.14
CA GLN A 726 43.62 16.93 12.86
C GLN A 726 44.65 17.57 11.91
N LEU A 727 44.15 18.30 10.91
CA LEU A 727 44.92 18.97 9.86
C LEU A 727 44.34 20.36 9.61
N ASP A 728 45.19 21.32 9.26
CA ASP A 728 44.76 22.66 8.91
C ASP A 728 44.46 22.74 7.40
N PHE A 729 43.16 22.83 7.07
CA PHE A 729 42.62 22.99 5.72
C PHE A 729 42.25 24.45 5.38
N THR A 730 42.59 25.43 6.23
CA THR A 730 42.18 26.83 6.01
C THR A 730 42.64 27.37 4.65
N SER A 731 43.85 27.02 4.20
CA SER A 731 44.36 27.40 2.88
C SER A 731 43.54 26.78 1.73
N PHE A 732 43.22 25.49 1.83
CA PHE A 732 42.39 24.76 0.87
C PHE A 732 40.98 25.38 0.75
N PHE A 733 40.33 25.63 1.89
CA PHE A 733 38.99 26.22 1.93
C PHE A 733 38.98 27.70 1.51
N SER A 734 40.06 28.44 1.75
CA SER A 734 40.24 29.80 1.22
C SER A 734 40.31 29.78 -0.32
N SER A 735 41.04 28.83 -0.91
CA SER A 735 41.12 28.69 -2.37
C SER A 735 39.75 28.42 -3.01
N TRP A 736 38.92 27.61 -2.37
CA TRP A 736 37.56 27.30 -2.85
C TRP A 736 36.50 28.32 -2.44
N GLY A 737 36.89 29.41 -1.77
CA GLY A 737 35.98 30.51 -1.43
C GLY A 737 35.04 30.25 -0.25
N PHE A 738 35.30 29.21 0.56
CA PHE A 738 34.53 28.95 1.80
C PHE A 738 34.79 30.03 2.86
N LEU A 739 36.00 30.61 2.84
CA LEU A 739 36.47 31.64 3.76
C LEU A 739 36.51 33.03 3.11
N THR A 740 35.57 33.29 2.20
CA THR A 740 35.39 34.59 1.54
C THR A 740 34.16 35.29 2.13
N PRO A 741 34.27 36.53 2.64
CA PRO A 741 33.13 37.27 3.16
C PRO A 741 32.03 37.46 2.12
N VAL A 742 30.79 37.25 2.52
CA VAL A 742 29.62 37.29 1.64
C VAL A 742 28.36 37.63 2.45
N ASN A 743 27.44 38.38 1.85
CA ASN A 743 26.12 38.66 2.41
C ASN A 743 25.11 38.60 1.26
N VAL A 744 24.40 37.47 1.17
CA VAL A 744 23.43 37.22 0.11
C VAL A 744 22.21 36.51 0.67
N THR A 745 21.11 36.60 -0.07
CA THR A 745 19.93 35.74 0.13
C THR A 745 19.93 34.69 -0.98
N LEU A 746 19.92 33.42 -0.61
CA LEU A 746 19.86 32.31 -1.55
C LEU A 746 18.41 31.81 -1.65
N ASN A 747 17.91 31.62 -2.86
CA ASN A 747 16.66 30.91 -3.10
C ASN A 747 16.97 29.43 -3.33
N ASP A 748 16.85 28.64 -2.28
CA ASP A 748 17.12 27.20 -2.26
C ASP A 748 15.95 26.50 -1.58
N TYR A 749 14.89 26.33 -2.37
CA TYR A 749 13.53 25.94 -1.93
C TYR A 749 12.98 26.90 -0.88
N GLY A 750 13.15 28.21 -1.13
CA GLY A 750 12.80 29.30 -0.21
C GLY A 750 13.98 30.24 0.04
N ASN A 751 13.67 31.48 0.38
CA ASN A 751 14.67 32.51 0.64
C ASN A 751 15.34 32.29 1.99
N LYS A 752 16.66 32.14 2.00
CA LYS A 752 17.47 31.91 3.20
C LYS A 752 18.64 32.89 3.24
N GLN A 753 18.90 33.46 4.41
CA GLN A 753 20.05 34.35 4.60
C GLN A 753 21.35 33.55 4.63
N PHE A 754 22.36 34.05 3.94
CA PHE A 754 23.70 33.48 3.90
C PHE A 754 24.73 34.61 4.10
N ILE A 755 25.23 34.71 5.32
CA ILE A 755 26.12 35.79 5.76
C ILE A 755 27.36 35.19 6.40
N ILE A 756 28.53 35.58 5.89
CA ILE A 756 29.85 35.33 6.45
C ILE A 756 30.59 36.66 6.44
N THR A 757 30.98 37.17 7.61
CA THR A 757 31.74 38.42 7.72
C THR A 757 33.25 38.17 7.71
N GLY A 758 34.04 39.22 7.49
CA GLY A 758 35.49 39.14 7.64
C GLY A 758 35.93 38.79 9.07
N GLU A 759 35.16 39.23 10.07
CA GLU A 759 35.40 38.90 11.48
C GLU A 759 35.18 37.41 11.75
N ASP A 760 34.10 36.82 11.21
CA ASP A 760 33.82 35.39 11.34
C ASP A 760 34.96 34.54 10.74
N VAL A 761 35.44 34.93 9.56
CA VAL A 761 36.57 34.25 8.89
C VAL A 761 37.85 34.36 9.73
N ALA A 762 38.18 35.57 10.20
CA ALA A 762 39.38 35.78 11.01
C ALA A 762 39.30 35.02 12.34
N ALA A 763 38.12 34.96 12.96
CA ALA A 763 37.89 34.20 14.18
C ALA A 763 38.12 32.71 13.97
N LEU A 764 37.55 32.12 12.90
CA LEU A 764 37.74 30.70 12.59
C LEU A 764 39.20 30.36 12.26
N ILE A 765 39.90 31.18 11.47
CA ILE A 765 41.32 30.96 11.17
C ILE A 765 42.16 31.01 12.45
N LYS A 766 41.88 31.97 13.34
CA LYS A 766 42.56 32.08 14.64
C LYS A 766 42.28 30.86 15.53
N GLU A 767 41.03 30.39 15.55
CA GLU A 767 40.60 29.20 16.27
C GLU A 767 41.39 27.96 15.81
N ILE A 768 41.43 27.70 14.49
CA ILE A 768 42.15 26.55 13.91
C ILE A 768 43.66 26.68 14.13
N SER A 769 44.24 27.87 13.91
CA SER A 769 45.67 28.11 14.11
C SER A 769 46.11 27.82 15.55
N ALA A 770 45.26 28.12 16.53
CA ALA A 770 45.53 27.86 17.95
C ALA A 770 45.62 26.35 18.26
N LYS A 771 45.01 25.48 17.45
CA LYS A 771 45.12 24.02 17.59
C LYS A 771 46.49 23.47 17.17
N LYS A 772 47.26 24.24 16.38
CA LYS A 772 48.58 23.84 15.85
C LYS A 772 48.54 22.56 15.00
N TYR A 773 47.45 22.35 14.26
CA TYR A 773 47.38 21.25 13.30
C TYR A 773 48.41 21.41 12.19
N LYS A 774 48.88 20.30 11.63
CA LYS A 774 49.76 20.33 10.46
C LYS A 774 48.96 20.84 9.25
N ALA A 775 49.49 21.83 8.55
CA ALA A 775 48.90 22.32 7.31
C ALA A 775 48.92 21.26 6.21
N VAL A 776 47.83 21.19 5.45
CA VAL A 776 47.77 20.40 4.21
C VAL A 776 48.62 21.04 3.10
N PRO A 777 48.99 20.30 2.04
CA PRO A 777 49.71 20.84 0.91
C PRO A 777 49.04 22.10 0.35
N SER A 778 49.81 23.17 0.13
CA SER A 778 49.27 24.48 -0.29
C SER A 778 48.61 24.46 -1.67
N ASN A 779 48.90 23.44 -2.49
CA ASN A 779 48.32 23.20 -3.80
C ASN A 779 47.20 22.14 -3.79
N LEU A 780 46.70 21.72 -2.62
CA LEU A 780 45.73 20.63 -2.51
C LEU A 780 44.45 20.85 -3.33
N TYR A 781 44.05 22.09 -3.56
CA TYR A 781 42.91 22.44 -4.44
C TYR A 781 43.09 21.98 -5.90
N LYS A 782 44.27 21.46 -6.29
CA LYS A 782 44.56 20.87 -7.61
C LYS A 782 44.51 19.34 -7.63
N ILE A 783 44.16 18.68 -6.52
CA ILE A 783 44.09 17.22 -6.48
C ILE A 783 42.96 16.68 -7.36
N THR A 784 43.26 15.60 -8.08
CA THR A 784 42.38 14.84 -8.97
C THR A 784 42.74 13.36 -8.84
N THR A 785 41.93 12.48 -9.44
CA THR A 785 42.25 11.04 -9.51
C THR A 785 43.58 10.74 -10.22
N ASN A 786 44.06 11.65 -11.07
CA ASN A 786 45.25 11.43 -11.91
C ASN A 786 46.57 11.84 -11.24
N ASN A 787 46.52 12.63 -10.15
CA ASN A 787 47.72 13.18 -9.50
C ASN A 787 47.78 12.88 -7.98
N LEU A 788 47.08 11.85 -7.51
CA LEU A 788 47.06 11.47 -6.08
C LEU A 788 48.46 11.27 -5.48
N ASN A 789 49.40 10.74 -6.28
CA ASN A 789 50.77 10.46 -5.82
C ASN A 789 51.56 11.73 -5.46
N ASP A 790 51.18 12.89 -6.00
CA ASP A 790 51.87 14.16 -5.72
C ASP A 790 51.60 14.68 -4.29
N TYR A 791 50.65 14.05 -3.58
CA TYR A 791 50.18 14.48 -2.26
C TYR A 791 50.46 13.47 -1.14
N LYS A 792 51.14 12.35 -1.43
CA LYS A 792 51.46 11.27 -0.48
C LYS A 792 52.50 11.65 0.57
#